data_AF-A0A6L7GU41-F1
#
_entry.id   AF-A0A6L7GU41-F1
#
_cell.length_a   1.000
_cell.length_b   1.000
_cell.length_c   1.000
_cell.angle_alpha   90.00
_cell.angle_beta   90.00
_cell.angle_gamma   90.00
#
_symmetry.space_group_name_H-M   'P 1'
#
loop_
_entity.id
_entity.type
_entity.pdbx_description
1 polymer ?
#
loop_
_entity_poly.entity_id
_entity_poly.type
_entity_poly.pdbx_seq_one_letter_code
_entity_poly.pdbx_strand_id
1 'polypeptide(L)'
;MALSNRDRINRAMELLGPALDRFITSVLEPEMPNGHTWIQLMQLRDQSRGSGSSNNRHYDPNDPSDGLRMIIDNIPNTVRRGWYPFDDRLSRTQKSYATELRDYRHDFAHMKPFDNEEAQRALDTCERFLKAIGAPKEADEVRRLRLDLRRVASEREDTQAARKLDLASVGADNLPAWREILSPHPDVASDNFNAAEFAADLYTVAQGKEAGEYSDPVQFFERTYLTQGLRDLIERNVRRLTGDLNASPVVNLQTNFGGGKTHSMLALWHLASGRPSTAYPDDVAALAAPLDSVPQGVRRVAIVGNQMEPARINTDDGRPGIRTMWGELAWQLGGQDAYEIVAEADRAGTNPGASLRELFELYSPAVILIDEWVAYARQLVNPAANVVAGDFDTQFTFAQTLTEAAKATAGVQVVISIPASYDNRTDADDINDEEVGGEHGRAALERLKSIVGRTADHWLPANPQESFEIVRRRIFTAPDGETLAKISSIAKTLVEYYRKHATEFPSEALEPAYVDRIRRSYPIHPELFDRLYEDWSTLDRFQRTRGVLRMMNKIVGTLWRSANPAPLIMPGSVPLEKDSVVTEISQYLDDNWRPILTSDVAGDHSVPYNLDNDHDLFGKRSVTQRLARSIFIAATPSLHTAHKGVDKPRIFLGTAIPGDVPGNFHSALDHLANKATYLYTDAARYWYDTHANTTRAARDHAAGLPKADVWAEVEARLDAARRASRDTSFVGIHVCPSNSADIPDEPSTRLVIASPEVTHVNKSTSSSAMSWAADVLEHRGAGNRSYKNSLVVLAADDKRARELEEAVREFLAWRYVHTNADSLGLGGQQTRQSESRMNKADAVVADRLLDTFIWAILPEQPVDQATYSLGAVNAGGTTDDLIARTGKKLADSNLLSTTRSSRLLSMDLTGPLESAWRPGHISVGELHGFYATYPYLARLRNRDALVEGLLTVYNDMAWQAEGFAFAYAWDETEQKYVDLHLPTDSATPQLSDTVLVVKPDIAQAQRDREVAEVAETSDNDGGEASANDDTRRTDTDSEDSSATRQTPRATRFWASTTLDGDFPARDFSTIQQEILQFLSGAPGTTVEVRIEIDAASPEGFDDAVQRTVRENSNTLGFEQSGFEME
;
A
#
# COMPACT_ATOMS: atom_id res chain seq x y z
N MET A 1 6.56 21.68 -48.22
CA MET A 1 6.10 20.82 -49.34
C MET A 1 7.05 19.65 -49.45
N ALA A 2 6.55 18.42 -49.54
CA ALA A 2 7.41 17.25 -49.70
C ALA A 2 8.00 17.24 -51.13
N LEU A 3 9.32 17.17 -51.25
CA LEU A 3 9.99 17.00 -52.55
C LEU A 3 9.47 15.72 -53.22
N SER A 4 9.26 15.74 -54.54
CA SER A 4 9.00 14.51 -55.31
C SER A 4 10.31 13.74 -55.55
N ASN A 5 10.21 12.45 -55.93
CA ASN A 5 11.40 11.65 -56.29
C ASN A 5 12.17 12.30 -57.44
N ARG A 6 11.43 12.86 -58.39
CA ARG A 6 11.97 13.62 -59.51
C ARG A 6 12.70 14.89 -59.07
N ASP A 7 12.16 15.64 -58.10
CA ASP A 7 12.83 16.85 -57.59
C ASP A 7 14.13 16.51 -56.87
N ARG A 8 14.18 15.37 -56.16
CA ARG A 8 15.40 14.88 -55.51
C ARG A 8 16.48 14.53 -56.54
N ILE A 9 16.11 13.85 -57.63
CA ILE A 9 17.04 13.52 -58.72
C ILE A 9 17.51 14.81 -59.42
N ASN A 10 16.61 15.76 -59.68
CA ASN A 10 17.00 17.06 -60.24
C ASN A 10 18.03 17.76 -59.36
N ARG A 11 17.79 17.80 -58.04
CA ARG A 11 18.72 18.39 -57.07
C ARG A 11 20.08 17.69 -57.07
N ALA A 12 20.10 16.36 -57.18
CA ALA A 12 21.36 15.61 -57.30
C ALA A 12 22.10 15.92 -58.60
N MET A 13 21.38 16.13 -59.71
CA MET A 13 21.98 16.53 -61.00
C MET A 13 22.50 17.97 -60.97
N GLU A 14 21.81 18.90 -60.30
CA GLU A 14 22.26 20.28 -60.06
C GLU A 14 23.58 20.32 -59.26
N LEU A 15 23.77 19.38 -58.33
CA LEU A 15 25.03 19.23 -57.59
C LEU A 15 26.13 18.55 -58.42
N LEU A 16 25.76 17.59 -59.27
CA LEU A 16 26.70 16.83 -60.09
C LEU A 16 27.36 17.68 -61.19
N GLY A 17 26.63 18.61 -61.81
CA GLY A 17 27.12 19.42 -62.93
C GLY A 17 28.38 20.23 -62.59
N PRO A 18 28.33 21.15 -61.61
CA PRO A 18 29.49 21.92 -61.18
C PRO A 18 30.64 21.06 -60.63
N ALA A 19 30.32 19.92 -60.00
CA ALA A 19 31.34 18.98 -59.50
C ALA A 19 32.09 18.30 -60.65
N LEU A 20 31.39 17.90 -61.70
CA LEU A 20 31.95 17.36 -62.93
C LEU A 20 32.83 18.38 -63.65
N ASP A 21 32.39 19.63 -63.77
CA ASP A 21 33.18 20.69 -64.40
C ASP A 21 34.54 20.87 -63.72
N ARG A 22 34.54 20.98 -62.38
CA ARG A 22 35.79 21.12 -61.60
C ARG A 22 36.70 19.91 -61.78
N PHE A 23 36.15 18.69 -61.72
CA PHE A 23 36.91 17.47 -61.92
C PHE A 23 37.53 17.40 -63.32
N ILE A 24 36.71 17.58 -64.36
CA ILE A 24 37.16 17.50 -65.77
C ILE A 24 38.19 18.59 -66.07
N THR A 25 37.96 19.81 -65.59
CA THR A 25 38.92 20.91 -65.71
C THR A 25 40.24 20.57 -65.03
N SER A 26 40.21 20.08 -63.78
CA SER A 26 41.44 19.71 -63.06
C SER A 26 42.26 18.59 -63.74
N VAL A 27 41.58 17.70 -64.48
CA VAL A 27 42.20 16.58 -65.19
C VAL A 27 42.76 17.02 -66.54
N LEU A 28 42.08 17.91 -67.27
CA LEU A 28 42.42 18.29 -68.64
C LEU A 28 43.24 19.58 -68.75
N GLU A 29 43.06 20.54 -67.84
CA GLU A 29 43.75 21.84 -67.86
C GLU A 29 45.28 21.73 -67.96
N PRO A 30 45.98 20.79 -67.28
CA PRO A 30 47.43 20.64 -67.41
C PRO A 30 47.91 20.26 -68.82
N GLU A 31 47.05 19.68 -69.65
CA GLU A 31 47.37 19.21 -71.00
C GLU A 31 46.69 20.03 -72.10
N MET A 32 45.98 21.11 -71.75
CA MET A 32 45.25 21.98 -72.67
C MET A 32 46.01 23.31 -72.90
N PRO A 33 45.91 23.93 -74.10
CA PRO A 33 46.51 25.24 -74.32
C PRO A 33 45.82 26.33 -73.48
N ASN A 34 46.61 27.31 -72.99
CA ASN A 34 46.10 28.37 -72.11
C ASN A 34 44.90 29.13 -72.71
N GLY A 35 43.81 29.24 -71.94
CA GLY A 35 42.58 29.94 -72.34
C GLY A 35 41.54 29.07 -73.05
N HIS A 36 41.78 27.78 -73.23
CA HIS A 36 40.84 26.84 -73.83
C HIS A 36 40.07 26.02 -72.76
N THR A 37 38.77 25.84 -72.96
CA THR A 37 37.90 25.04 -72.06
C THR A 37 37.69 23.64 -72.62
N TRP A 38 37.47 22.64 -71.75
CA TRP A 38 37.29 21.24 -72.17
C TRP A 38 36.09 21.03 -73.10
N ILE A 39 35.09 21.91 -73.08
CA ILE A 39 33.93 21.90 -73.98
C ILE A 39 34.33 22.05 -75.45
N GLN A 40 35.41 22.76 -75.73
CA GLN A 40 35.90 22.92 -77.09
C GLN A 40 36.33 21.57 -77.70
N LEU A 41 36.76 20.60 -76.87
CA LEU A 41 37.02 19.22 -77.32
C LEU A 41 35.73 18.52 -77.78
N MET A 42 34.60 18.79 -77.11
CA MET A 42 33.30 18.28 -77.53
C MET A 42 32.85 18.89 -78.85
N GLN A 43 33.03 20.20 -79.00
CA GLN A 43 32.70 20.93 -80.24
C GLN A 43 33.52 20.40 -81.42
N LEU A 44 34.83 20.23 -81.25
CA LEU A 44 35.73 19.68 -82.26
C LEU A 44 35.32 18.26 -82.67
N ARG A 45 35.00 17.39 -81.69
CA ARG A 45 34.55 16.02 -81.95
C ARG A 45 33.23 16.00 -82.74
N ASP A 46 32.24 16.77 -82.33
CA ASP A 46 30.92 16.74 -82.96
C ASP A 46 30.91 17.44 -84.34
N GLN A 47 31.79 18.42 -84.57
CA GLN A 47 32.06 18.98 -85.92
C GLN A 47 32.71 17.96 -86.86
N SER A 48 33.63 17.12 -86.36
CA SER A 48 34.33 16.11 -87.16
C SER A 48 33.42 14.97 -87.67
N ARG A 49 32.24 14.76 -87.06
CA ARG A 49 31.31 13.66 -87.39
C ARG A 49 30.24 14.00 -88.45
N GLY A 50 30.25 15.19 -89.04
CA GLY A 50 29.41 15.52 -90.21
C GLY A 50 27.90 15.46 -89.98
N SER A 51 27.42 15.56 -88.74
CA SER A 51 25.98 15.60 -88.45
C SER A 51 25.43 17.00 -88.70
N GLY A 52 24.57 17.15 -89.71
CA GLY A 52 23.97 18.43 -90.14
C GLY A 52 23.12 19.19 -89.11
N SER A 53 23.11 18.76 -87.84
CA SER A 53 22.51 19.45 -86.69
C SER A 53 23.55 20.19 -85.82
N SER A 54 24.84 20.15 -86.16
CA SER A 54 25.93 20.59 -85.27
C SER A 54 26.17 22.11 -85.19
N ASN A 55 25.59 22.92 -86.06
CA ASN A 55 25.88 24.36 -86.10
C ASN A 55 25.18 25.20 -85.03
N ASN A 56 24.35 24.60 -84.16
CA ASN A 56 23.63 25.35 -83.12
C ASN A 56 23.51 24.60 -81.77
N ARG A 57 24.33 23.57 -81.51
CA ARG A 57 24.32 22.86 -80.23
C ARG A 57 25.09 23.66 -79.18
N HIS A 58 24.36 24.22 -78.22
CA HIS A 58 24.94 24.87 -77.04
C HIS A 58 25.49 23.80 -76.09
N TYR A 59 26.69 24.04 -75.55
CA TYR A 59 27.34 23.19 -74.55
C TYR A 59 27.60 24.04 -73.31
N ASP A 60 27.28 23.50 -72.14
CA ASP A 60 27.42 24.18 -70.85
C ASP A 60 28.32 23.35 -69.93
N PRO A 61 29.38 23.93 -69.33
CA PRO A 61 30.27 23.17 -68.44
C PRO A 61 29.53 22.58 -67.23
N ASN A 62 28.46 23.24 -66.79
CA ASN A 62 27.67 22.81 -65.66
C ASN A 62 26.53 21.85 -66.04
N ASP A 63 26.33 21.52 -67.33
CA ASP A 63 25.38 20.48 -67.72
C ASP A 63 25.97 19.10 -67.41
N PRO A 64 25.37 18.31 -66.48
CA PRO A 64 25.86 16.99 -66.15
C PRO A 64 25.98 16.06 -67.36
N SER A 65 25.17 16.24 -68.40
CA SER A 65 25.27 15.40 -69.60
C SER A 65 26.53 15.66 -70.41
N ASP A 66 26.97 16.90 -70.51
CA ASP A 66 28.18 17.21 -71.27
C ASP A 66 29.41 16.67 -70.53
N GLY A 67 29.44 16.83 -69.21
CA GLY A 67 30.48 16.25 -68.35
C GLY A 67 30.49 14.72 -68.32
N LEU A 68 29.33 14.07 -68.18
CA LEU A 68 29.24 12.61 -68.22
C LEU A 68 29.64 12.06 -69.58
N ARG A 69 29.23 12.73 -70.67
CA ARG A 69 29.60 12.34 -72.04
C ARG A 69 31.10 12.48 -72.30
N MET A 70 31.76 13.49 -71.73
CA MET A 70 33.22 13.66 -71.80
C MET A 70 33.96 12.41 -71.29
N ILE A 71 33.48 11.83 -70.19
CA ILE A 71 34.07 10.65 -69.54
C ILE A 71 33.67 9.35 -70.26
N ILE A 72 32.39 9.15 -70.57
CA ILE A 72 31.85 7.90 -71.13
C ILE A 72 32.36 7.66 -72.56
N ASP A 73 32.28 8.69 -73.40
CA ASP A 73 32.65 8.58 -74.80
C ASP A 73 34.16 8.71 -75.03
N ASN A 74 34.90 9.02 -73.97
CA ASN A 74 36.32 9.34 -73.99
C ASN A 74 36.68 10.31 -75.13
N ILE A 75 36.06 11.48 -75.10
CA ILE A 75 36.25 12.54 -76.10
C ILE A 75 37.72 12.93 -76.29
N PRO A 76 38.58 12.97 -75.25
CA PRO A 76 40.01 13.26 -75.42
C PRO A 76 40.69 12.36 -76.48
N ASN A 77 40.45 11.06 -76.44
CA ASN A 77 41.02 10.09 -77.41
C ASN A 77 40.60 10.35 -78.87
N THR A 78 39.43 10.98 -79.07
CA THR A 78 38.95 11.30 -80.43
C THR A 78 39.64 12.53 -81.03
N VAL A 79 40.14 13.44 -80.18
CA VAL A 79 40.89 14.62 -80.59
C VAL A 79 42.39 14.30 -80.70
N ARG A 80 42.91 13.50 -79.77
CA ARG A 80 44.29 13.00 -79.76
C ARG A 80 44.30 11.49 -79.53
N ARG A 81 44.56 10.71 -80.59
CA ARG A 81 44.56 9.25 -80.51
C ARG A 81 45.57 8.76 -79.47
N GLY A 82 45.11 7.93 -78.53
CA GLY A 82 45.92 7.42 -77.42
C GLY A 82 45.80 8.22 -76.12
N TRP A 83 44.96 9.26 -76.07
CA TRP A 83 44.81 10.12 -74.89
C TRP A 83 43.66 9.65 -73.98
N TYR A 84 44.00 9.17 -72.77
CA TYR A 84 43.07 8.58 -71.79
C TYR A 84 43.19 9.23 -70.40
N PRO A 85 42.99 10.56 -70.27
CA PRO A 85 43.33 11.30 -69.05
C PRO A 85 42.48 10.91 -67.82
N PHE A 86 41.31 10.28 -68.02
CA PHE A 86 40.44 9.83 -66.93
C PHE A 86 40.78 8.42 -66.40
N ASP A 87 41.59 7.63 -67.11
CA ASP A 87 41.93 6.25 -66.73
C ASP A 87 42.83 6.20 -65.49
N ASP A 88 43.66 7.23 -65.28
CA ASP A 88 44.53 7.36 -64.12
C ASP A 88 43.80 7.88 -62.86
N ARG A 89 42.55 8.34 -63.01
CA ARG A 89 41.75 8.95 -61.93
C ARG A 89 40.49 8.17 -61.58
N LEU A 90 39.91 7.44 -62.53
CA LEU A 90 38.69 6.66 -62.34
C LEU A 90 38.88 5.20 -62.80
N SER A 91 38.60 4.26 -61.89
CA SER A 91 38.53 2.84 -62.20
C SER A 91 37.41 2.52 -63.21
N ARG A 92 37.47 1.33 -63.83
CA ARG A 92 36.41 0.83 -64.73
C ARG A 92 35.03 0.85 -64.07
N THR A 93 34.95 0.45 -62.80
CA THR A 93 33.70 0.47 -62.04
C THR A 93 33.17 1.88 -61.82
N GLN A 94 34.04 2.85 -61.48
CA GLN A 94 33.62 4.23 -61.29
C GLN A 94 33.15 4.90 -62.59
N LYS A 95 33.74 4.53 -63.74
CA LYS A 95 33.25 4.97 -65.06
C LYS A 95 31.88 4.37 -65.42
N SER A 96 31.56 3.16 -64.92
CA SER A 96 30.23 2.58 -65.10
C SER A 96 29.13 3.38 -64.39
N TYR A 97 29.43 3.99 -63.24
CA TYR A 97 28.50 4.91 -62.55
C TYR A 97 28.16 6.13 -63.41
N ALA A 98 29.13 6.66 -64.17
CA ALA A 98 28.85 7.77 -65.09
C ALA A 98 27.84 7.37 -66.18
N THR A 99 27.92 6.12 -66.67
CA THR A 99 26.98 5.59 -67.67
C THR A 99 25.57 5.51 -67.10
N GLU A 100 25.43 4.94 -65.91
CA GLU A 100 24.16 4.82 -65.21
C GLU A 100 23.55 6.21 -64.88
N LEU A 101 24.37 7.18 -64.47
CA LEU A 101 23.93 8.56 -64.23
C LEU A 101 23.47 9.29 -65.49
N ARG A 102 24.08 8.99 -66.64
CA ARG A 102 23.63 9.52 -67.94
C ARG A 102 22.22 9.00 -68.26
N ASP A 103 21.97 7.73 -67.98
CA ASP A 103 20.67 7.11 -68.23
C ASP A 103 19.60 7.69 -67.30
N TYR A 104 19.90 7.90 -66.01
CA TYR A 104 19.00 8.60 -65.08
C TYR A 104 18.73 10.06 -65.48
N ARG A 105 19.75 10.79 -65.96
CA ARG A 105 19.59 12.16 -66.49
C ARG A 105 18.74 12.19 -67.75
N HIS A 106 18.93 11.23 -68.65
CA HIS A 106 18.13 11.05 -69.85
C HIS A 106 16.66 10.78 -69.50
N ASP A 107 16.41 9.85 -68.58
CA ASP A 107 15.07 9.50 -68.13
C ASP A 107 14.36 10.68 -67.44
N PHE A 108 15.10 11.46 -66.64
CA PHE A 108 14.63 12.71 -66.08
C PHE A 108 14.25 13.75 -67.17
N ALA A 109 15.08 13.92 -68.19
CA ALA A 109 14.83 14.85 -69.30
C ALA A 109 13.60 14.46 -70.14
N HIS A 110 13.31 13.15 -70.25
CA HIS A 110 12.15 12.61 -70.94
C HIS A 110 10.87 12.54 -70.09
N MET A 111 10.85 13.21 -68.92
CA MET A 111 9.72 13.25 -68.00
C MET A 111 9.26 11.87 -67.49
N LYS A 112 10.14 10.86 -67.48
CA LYS A 112 9.78 9.56 -66.91
C LYS A 112 9.57 9.67 -65.39
N PRO A 113 8.55 8.98 -64.85
CA PRO A 113 8.39 8.87 -63.40
C PRO A 113 9.52 7.99 -62.82
N PHE A 114 9.94 8.29 -61.59
CA PHE A 114 10.87 7.46 -60.83
C PHE A 114 10.14 6.90 -59.61
N ASP A 115 10.15 5.59 -59.45
CA ASP A 115 9.69 4.97 -58.20
C ASP A 115 10.71 5.18 -57.06
N ASN A 116 10.42 4.66 -55.87
CA ASN A 116 11.30 4.87 -54.71
C ASN A 116 12.63 4.11 -54.84
N GLU A 117 12.62 2.90 -55.42
CA GLU A 117 13.81 2.07 -55.56
C GLU A 117 14.75 2.64 -56.63
N GLU A 118 14.19 3.03 -57.78
CA GLU A 118 14.90 3.69 -58.87
C GLU A 118 15.52 5.03 -58.41
N ALA A 119 14.76 5.84 -57.68
CA ALA A 119 15.27 7.11 -57.16
C ALA A 119 16.35 6.90 -56.09
N GLN A 120 16.20 5.89 -55.21
CA GLN A 120 17.22 5.56 -54.21
C GLN A 120 18.51 5.08 -54.88
N ARG A 121 18.40 4.25 -55.93
CA ARG A 121 19.54 3.77 -56.72
C ARG A 121 20.24 4.91 -57.45
N ALA A 122 19.48 5.80 -58.10
CA ALA A 122 20.04 6.97 -58.79
C ALA A 122 20.82 7.89 -57.84
N LEU A 123 20.30 8.13 -56.63
CA LEU A 123 20.98 8.92 -55.61
C LEU A 123 22.22 8.20 -55.03
N ASP A 124 22.19 6.87 -54.85
CA ASP A 124 23.35 6.09 -54.39
C ASP A 124 24.48 6.12 -55.44
N THR A 125 24.15 5.88 -56.71
CA THR A 125 25.13 5.97 -57.81
C THR A 125 25.71 7.37 -57.91
N CYS A 126 24.90 8.43 -57.75
CA CYS A 126 25.36 9.81 -57.77
C CYS A 126 26.30 10.12 -56.58
N GLU A 127 25.96 9.68 -55.37
CA GLU A 127 26.80 9.82 -54.17
C GLU A 127 28.17 9.15 -54.37
N ARG A 128 28.17 7.89 -54.84
CA ARG A 128 29.41 7.13 -55.07
C ARG A 128 30.27 7.77 -56.15
N PHE A 129 29.65 8.28 -57.20
CA PHE A 129 30.37 8.94 -58.28
C PHE A 129 30.95 10.30 -57.86
N LEU A 130 30.20 11.10 -57.11
CA LEU A 130 30.68 12.36 -56.52
C LEU A 130 31.89 12.13 -55.59
N LYS A 131 31.87 11.06 -54.78
CA LYS A 131 33.04 10.63 -53.99
C LYS A 131 34.23 10.25 -54.87
N ALA A 132 33.98 9.53 -55.96
CA ALA A 132 35.03 9.09 -56.88
C ALA A 132 35.73 10.25 -57.60
N ILE A 133 35.02 11.33 -57.91
CA ILE A 133 35.57 12.53 -58.56
C ILE A 133 36.11 13.58 -57.57
N GLY A 134 36.16 13.27 -56.26
CA GLY A 134 36.72 14.16 -55.24
C GLY A 134 35.80 15.30 -54.78
N ALA A 135 34.47 15.11 -54.84
CA ALA A 135 33.46 16.09 -54.45
C ALA A 135 32.68 15.62 -53.19
N PRO A 136 33.31 15.57 -51.99
CA PRO A 136 32.70 15.01 -50.79
C PRO A 136 31.54 15.86 -50.25
N LYS A 137 31.58 17.19 -50.43
CA LYS A 137 30.53 18.10 -49.95
C LYS A 137 29.21 17.85 -50.69
N GLU A 138 29.27 17.77 -52.01
CA GLU A 138 28.13 17.45 -52.86
C GLU A 138 27.64 16.02 -52.62
N ALA A 139 28.56 15.06 -52.40
CA ALA A 139 28.19 13.69 -52.05
C ALA A 139 27.41 13.61 -50.73
N ASP A 140 27.79 14.39 -49.72
CA ASP A 140 27.08 14.44 -48.44
C ASP A 140 25.67 15.06 -48.57
N GLU A 141 25.49 16.03 -49.46
CA GLU A 141 24.16 16.58 -49.77
C GLU A 141 23.27 15.56 -50.50
N VAL A 142 23.80 14.83 -51.48
CA VAL A 142 23.08 13.73 -52.14
C VAL A 142 22.76 12.61 -51.16
N ARG A 143 23.66 12.31 -50.22
CA ARG A 143 23.42 11.36 -49.13
C ARG A 143 22.22 11.78 -48.26
N ARG A 144 22.09 13.07 -47.92
CA ARG A 144 20.92 13.59 -47.19
C ARG A 144 19.63 13.39 -47.97
N LEU A 145 19.62 13.70 -49.27
CA LEU A 145 18.45 13.46 -50.13
C LEU A 145 18.04 11.98 -50.17
N ARG A 146 19.02 11.07 -50.19
CA ARG A 146 18.80 9.62 -50.16
C ARG A 146 18.23 9.14 -48.83
N LEU A 147 18.77 9.62 -47.72
CA LEU A 147 18.26 9.29 -46.38
C LEU A 147 16.84 9.83 -46.16
N ASP A 148 16.56 11.05 -46.61
CA ASP A 148 15.22 11.64 -46.56
C ASP A 148 14.21 10.84 -47.40
N LEU A 149 14.61 10.38 -48.60
CA LEU A 149 13.76 9.51 -49.43
C LEU A 149 13.46 8.19 -48.72
N ARG A 150 14.48 7.55 -48.13
CA ARG A 150 14.32 6.29 -47.40
C ARG A 150 13.37 6.43 -46.21
N ARG A 151 13.45 7.55 -45.47
CA ARG A 151 12.53 7.85 -44.36
C ARG A 151 11.09 7.97 -44.86
N VAL A 152 10.86 8.77 -45.92
CA VAL A 152 9.51 9.00 -46.48
C VAL A 152 8.93 7.72 -47.12
N ALA A 153 9.77 6.89 -47.75
CA ALA A 153 9.35 5.61 -48.31
C ALA A 153 8.90 4.64 -47.21
N SER A 154 9.69 4.50 -46.14
CA SER A 154 9.35 3.68 -44.97
C SER A 154 8.07 4.16 -44.28
N GLU A 155 7.89 5.48 -44.11
CA GLU A 155 6.65 6.04 -43.57
C GLU A 155 5.42 5.73 -44.45
N ARG A 156 5.59 5.74 -45.78
CA ARG A 156 4.51 5.41 -46.74
C ARG A 156 4.18 3.93 -46.79
N GLU A 157 5.20 3.06 -46.75
CA GLU A 157 5.02 1.60 -46.67
C GLU A 157 4.33 1.21 -45.37
N ASP A 158 4.73 1.79 -44.24
CA ASP A 158 4.05 1.63 -42.96
C ASP A 158 2.57 2.06 -43.06
N THR A 159 2.29 3.17 -43.76
CA THR A 159 0.91 3.68 -43.94
C THR A 159 0.09 2.81 -44.90
N GLN A 160 0.70 2.25 -45.94
CA GLN A 160 0.04 1.32 -46.87
C GLN A 160 -0.21 -0.06 -46.24
N ALA A 161 0.72 -0.54 -45.41
CA ALA A 161 0.53 -1.73 -44.59
C ALA A 161 -0.63 -1.53 -43.60
N ALA A 162 -0.70 -0.37 -42.93
CA ALA A 162 -1.81 0.00 -42.07
C ALA A 162 -3.17 -0.01 -42.82
N ARG A 163 -3.22 0.46 -44.07
CA ARG A 163 -4.44 0.40 -44.91
C ARG A 163 -4.81 -1.00 -45.38
N LYS A 164 -3.84 -1.92 -45.50
CA LYS A 164 -4.10 -3.34 -45.84
C LYS A 164 -4.57 -4.16 -44.64
N LEU A 165 -4.29 -3.72 -43.41
CA LEU A 165 -4.76 -4.37 -42.17
C LEU A 165 -6.28 -4.29 -41.97
N ASP A 166 -6.99 -3.36 -42.64
CA ASP A 166 -8.47 -3.22 -42.59
C ASP A 166 -9.26 -4.43 -43.17
N LEU A 167 -8.59 -5.52 -43.57
CA LEU A 167 -9.20 -6.71 -44.18
C LEU A 167 -8.94 -8.04 -43.43
N ALA A 168 -8.40 -8.02 -42.20
CA ALA A 168 -8.28 -9.22 -41.37
C ALA A 168 -9.11 -9.08 -40.06
N SER A 169 -9.94 -10.08 -39.78
CA SER A 169 -10.94 -10.07 -38.72
C SER A 169 -10.38 -10.25 -37.30
N VAL A 170 -10.73 -9.27 -36.45
CA VAL A 170 -11.09 -9.29 -35.01
C VAL A 170 -10.10 -9.87 -33.98
N GLY A 171 -9.28 -8.95 -33.46
CA GLY A 171 -9.01 -8.72 -32.04
C GLY A 171 -8.80 -7.21 -31.82
N ALA A 172 -9.27 -6.64 -30.70
CA ALA A 172 -9.01 -5.24 -30.27
C ALA A 172 -8.97 -4.17 -31.41
N ASP A 173 -10.14 -3.76 -31.93
CA ASP A 173 -10.28 -2.74 -33.01
C ASP A 173 -9.20 -2.84 -34.11
N ASN A 174 -9.31 -3.86 -34.97
CA ASN A 174 -8.47 -4.07 -36.16
C ASN A 174 -6.99 -4.44 -35.92
N LEU A 175 -6.63 -5.00 -34.76
CA LEU A 175 -5.29 -5.58 -34.55
C LEU A 175 -5.29 -7.12 -34.60
N PRO A 176 -4.41 -7.76 -35.39
CA PRO A 176 -4.29 -9.21 -35.41
C PRO A 176 -3.71 -9.73 -34.10
N ALA A 177 -4.06 -10.97 -33.74
CA ALA A 177 -3.45 -11.64 -32.60
C ALA A 177 -1.95 -11.80 -32.82
N TRP A 178 -1.14 -11.65 -31.76
CA TRP A 178 0.32 -11.72 -31.91
C TRP A 178 0.81 -13.04 -32.52
N ARG A 179 0.06 -14.11 -32.28
CA ARG A 179 0.33 -15.46 -32.76
C ARG A 179 0.26 -15.60 -34.28
N GLU A 180 -0.50 -14.73 -34.94
CA GLU A 180 -0.62 -14.70 -36.40
C GLU A 180 0.54 -13.95 -37.06
N ILE A 181 1.29 -13.17 -36.27
CA ILE A 181 2.39 -12.32 -36.74
C ILE A 181 3.74 -12.96 -36.46
N LEU A 182 3.94 -13.48 -35.25
CA LEU A 182 5.22 -14.07 -34.85
C LEU A 182 5.02 -15.41 -34.15
N SER A 183 5.72 -16.42 -34.64
CA SER A 183 5.71 -17.76 -34.06
C SER A 183 6.85 -17.94 -33.04
N PRO A 184 6.58 -18.56 -31.88
CA PRO A 184 7.64 -19.03 -31.00
C PRO A 184 8.42 -20.18 -31.67
N HIS A 185 9.63 -20.46 -31.19
CA HIS A 185 10.39 -21.63 -31.65
C HIS A 185 9.64 -22.95 -31.34
N PRO A 186 9.91 -24.04 -32.09
CA PRO A 186 9.17 -25.30 -31.95
C PRO A 186 9.23 -25.94 -30.55
N ASP A 187 10.34 -25.77 -29.84
CA ASP A 187 10.56 -26.21 -28.46
C ASP A 187 9.62 -25.50 -27.47
N VAL A 188 9.48 -24.18 -27.58
CA VAL A 188 8.53 -23.36 -26.80
C VAL A 188 7.09 -23.68 -27.18
N ALA A 189 6.80 -23.84 -28.47
CA ALA A 189 5.46 -24.11 -28.98
C ALA A 189 4.90 -25.48 -28.53
N SER A 190 5.76 -26.47 -28.36
CA SER A 190 5.41 -27.86 -28.02
C SER A 190 5.48 -28.20 -26.53
N ASP A 191 5.96 -27.28 -25.68
CA ASP A 191 6.22 -27.51 -24.23
C ASP A 191 7.21 -28.63 -23.94
N ASN A 192 8.03 -28.99 -24.94
CA ASN A 192 9.15 -29.91 -24.79
C ASN A 192 10.42 -29.19 -24.34
N PHE A 193 10.26 -28.07 -23.65
CA PHE A 193 11.34 -27.21 -23.21
C PHE A 193 11.91 -27.72 -21.88
N ASN A 194 13.23 -27.96 -21.83
CA ASN A 194 13.91 -28.34 -20.59
C ASN A 194 14.60 -27.11 -19.99
N ALA A 195 14.23 -26.72 -18.76
CA ALA A 195 14.82 -25.58 -18.07
C ALA A 195 16.34 -25.66 -17.90
N ALA A 196 16.93 -26.86 -17.97
CA ALA A 196 18.38 -27.08 -18.00
C ALA A 196 19.04 -26.53 -19.27
N GLU A 197 18.32 -26.40 -20.39
CA GLU A 197 18.83 -25.85 -21.66
C GLU A 197 19.14 -24.36 -21.58
N PHE A 198 18.72 -23.61 -20.55
CA PHE A 198 19.17 -22.22 -20.38
C PHE A 198 20.50 -22.09 -19.62
N ALA A 199 20.99 -23.18 -19.02
CA ALA A 199 22.28 -23.20 -18.36
C ALA A 199 23.37 -23.52 -19.39
N ALA A 200 24.01 -22.48 -19.92
CA ALA A 200 25.25 -22.63 -20.66
C ALA A 200 26.28 -23.33 -19.77
N ASP A 201 26.82 -24.47 -20.23
CA ASP A 201 27.88 -25.20 -19.55
C ASP A 201 29.11 -25.27 -20.45
N LEU A 202 30.10 -24.43 -20.14
CA LEU A 202 31.37 -24.38 -20.85
C LEU A 202 32.11 -25.73 -20.81
N TYR A 203 32.03 -26.46 -19.70
CA TYR A 203 32.73 -27.73 -19.55
C TYR A 203 32.16 -28.79 -20.50
N THR A 204 30.84 -28.96 -20.51
CA THR A 204 30.17 -29.93 -21.39
C THR A 204 30.45 -29.66 -22.87
N VAL A 205 30.39 -28.38 -23.29
CA VAL A 205 30.70 -27.98 -24.68
C VAL A 205 32.19 -28.17 -25.01
N ALA A 206 33.09 -27.83 -24.08
CA ALA A 206 34.53 -27.97 -24.30
C ALA A 206 34.97 -29.44 -24.43
N GLN A 207 34.30 -30.35 -23.74
CA GLN A 207 34.53 -31.81 -23.82
C GLN A 207 33.94 -32.45 -25.09
N GLY A 208 33.26 -31.68 -25.96
CA GLY A 208 32.62 -32.20 -27.16
C GLY A 208 31.41 -33.10 -26.88
N LYS A 209 30.84 -33.03 -25.67
CA LYS A 209 29.60 -33.72 -25.33
C LYS A 209 28.41 -32.93 -25.89
N GLU A 210 27.33 -33.64 -26.22
CA GLU A 210 26.14 -33.04 -26.81
C GLU A 210 25.41 -32.18 -25.77
N ALA A 211 25.42 -30.86 -25.97
CA ALA A 211 24.76 -29.85 -25.14
C ALA A 211 23.66 -29.12 -25.93
N GLY A 212 23.02 -29.83 -26.85
CA GLY A 212 22.00 -29.30 -27.74
C GLY A 212 22.52 -28.14 -28.61
N GLU A 213 21.80 -27.02 -28.59
CA GLU A 213 22.09 -25.81 -29.40
C GLU A 213 23.42 -25.14 -29.08
N TYR A 214 23.99 -25.36 -27.89
CA TYR A 214 25.25 -24.73 -27.47
C TYR A 214 26.49 -25.41 -28.04
N SER A 215 26.38 -26.61 -28.59
CA SER A 215 27.51 -27.35 -29.15
C SER A 215 27.87 -26.92 -30.57
N ASP A 216 26.91 -26.45 -31.37
CA ASP A 216 27.17 -25.97 -32.74
C ASP A 216 27.44 -24.46 -32.77
N PRO A 217 28.62 -24.01 -33.26
CA PRO A 217 28.96 -22.59 -33.33
C PRO A 217 27.96 -21.71 -34.09
N VAL A 218 27.31 -22.22 -35.15
CA VAL A 218 26.43 -21.41 -36.00
C VAL A 218 25.07 -21.25 -35.35
N GLN A 219 24.47 -22.36 -34.89
CA GLN A 219 23.21 -22.34 -34.15
C GLN A 219 23.31 -21.48 -32.89
N PHE A 220 24.45 -21.56 -32.18
CA PHE A 220 24.73 -20.68 -31.04
C PHE A 220 24.60 -19.21 -31.41
N PHE A 221 25.27 -18.75 -32.48
CA PHE A 221 25.24 -17.35 -32.90
C PHE A 221 23.93 -16.92 -33.58
N GLU A 222 23.15 -17.84 -34.16
CA GLU A 222 21.81 -17.55 -34.70
C GLU A 222 20.83 -17.14 -33.59
N ARG A 223 20.86 -17.86 -32.46
CA ARG A 223 20.01 -17.63 -31.29
C ARG A 223 20.60 -16.61 -30.31
N THR A 224 21.86 -16.22 -30.49
CA THR A 224 22.54 -15.22 -29.66
C THR A 224 22.31 -13.81 -30.22
N TYR A 225 21.82 -12.90 -29.38
CA TYR A 225 21.82 -11.47 -29.71
C TYR A 225 23.19 -10.88 -29.34
N LEU A 226 23.88 -10.27 -30.33
CA LEU A 226 25.14 -9.57 -30.12
C LEU A 226 24.89 -8.24 -29.42
N THR A 227 24.91 -8.26 -28.09
CA THR A 227 24.90 -7.05 -27.25
C THR A 227 26.15 -6.22 -27.51
N GLN A 228 26.11 -4.92 -27.24
CA GLN A 228 27.29 -4.07 -27.38
C GLN A 228 28.47 -4.60 -26.56
N GLY A 229 28.20 -5.05 -25.33
CA GLY A 229 29.22 -5.67 -24.48
C GLY A 229 29.84 -6.92 -25.13
N LEU A 230 29.02 -7.84 -25.65
CA LEU A 230 29.54 -9.05 -26.30
C LEU A 230 30.32 -8.73 -27.58
N ARG A 231 29.84 -7.77 -28.38
CA ARG A 231 30.57 -7.27 -29.56
C ARG A 231 31.94 -6.72 -29.19
N ASP A 232 32.02 -5.88 -28.16
CA ASP A 232 33.29 -5.32 -27.69
C ASP A 232 34.25 -6.41 -27.18
N LEU A 233 33.74 -7.43 -26.49
CA LEU A 233 34.53 -8.58 -26.04
C LEU A 233 35.09 -9.37 -27.21
N ILE A 234 34.25 -9.66 -28.20
CA ILE A 234 34.64 -10.36 -29.43
C ILE A 234 35.70 -9.55 -30.19
N GLU A 235 35.50 -8.25 -30.37
CA GLU A 235 36.46 -7.39 -31.08
C GLU A 235 37.83 -7.40 -30.40
N ARG A 236 37.87 -7.30 -29.05
CA ARG A 236 39.11 -7.37 -28.28
C ARG A 236 39.78 -8.74 -28.40
N ASN A 237 39.00 -9.82 -28.30
CA ASN A 237 39.49 -11.18 -28.45
C ASN A 237 40.11 -11.40 -29.84
N VAL A 238 39.38 -11.05 -30.90
CA VAL A 238 39.85 -11.16 -32.29
C VAL A 238 41.15 -10.37 -32.48
N ARG A 239 41.20 -9.09 -32.05
CA ARG A 239 42.42 -8.28 -32.13
C ARG A 239 43.59 -8.95 -31.41
N ARG A 240 43.38 -9.45 -30.18
CA ARG A 240 44.44 -10.11 -29.41
C ARG A 240 44.94 -11.37 -30.11
N LEU A 241 44.04 -12.22 -30.59
CA LEU A 241 44.37 -13.48 -31.28
C LEU A 241 45.07 -13.26 -32.62
N THR A 242 44.79 -12.14 -33.31
CA THR A 242 45.51 -11.74 -34.53
C THR A 242 46.87 -11.06 -34.26
N GLY A 243 47.29 -10.95 -32.99
CA GLY A 243 48.63 -10.49 -32.60
C GLY A 243 48.72 -9.03 -32.15
N ASP A 244 47.60 -8.32 -31.98
CA ASP A 244 47.61 -6.94 -31.47
C ASP A 244 47.96 -6.89 -29.98
N LEU A 245 49.16 -6.40 -29.66
CA LEU A 245 49.63 -6.25 -28.27
C LEU A 245 48.91 -5.14 -27.50
N ASN A 246 48.20 -4.23 -28.18
CA ASN A 246 47.39 -3.19 -27.53
C ASN A 246 46.01 -3.72 -27.12
N ALA A 247 45.61 -4.90 -27.60
CA ALA A 247 44.38 -5.56 -27.16
C ALA A 247 44.60 -6.24 -25.80
N SER A 248 43.55 -6.23 -24.98
CA SER A 248 43.55 -6.71 -23.61
C SER A 248 44.01 -8.18 -23.52
N PRO A 249 45.14 -8.47 -22.84
CA PRO A 249 45.64 -9.84 -22.68
C PRO A 249 44.83 -10.64 -21.65
N VAL A 250 44.23 -9.95 -20.68
CA VAL A 250 43.44 -10.54 -19.61
C VAL A 250 42.13 -9.78 -19.51
N VAL A 251 41.01 -10.51 -19.55
CA VAL A 251 39.67 -9.96 -19.40
C VAL A 251 39.01 -10.58 -18.19
N ASN A 252 38.55 -9.75 -17.26
CA ASN A 252 37.75 -10.20 -16.12
C ASN A 252 36.26 -10.00 -16.45
N LEU A 253 35.53 -11.11 -16.59
CA LEU A 253 34.08 -11.10 -16.76
C LEU A 253 33.42 -10.94 -15.40
N GLN A 254 32.96 -9.71 -15.13
CA GLN A 254 32.10 -9.40 -13.99
C GLN A 254 30.67 -9.26 -14.50
N THR A 255 29.70 -9.88 -13.84
CA THR A 255 28.29 -9.69 -14.18
C THR A 255 27.56 -8.96 -13.07
N ASN A 256 27.04 -7.78 -13.39
CA ASN A 256 26.12 -7.06 -12.52
C ASN A 256 24.69 -7.64 -12.57
N PHE A 257 24.37 -8.46 -13.59
CA PHE A 257 22.99 -8.81 -13.95
C PHE A 257 22.63 -10.30 -13.89
N GLY A 258 23.50 -11.18 -13.36
CA GLY A 258 23.17 -12.60 -13.19
C GLY A 258 22.89 -13.34 -14.50
N GLY A 259 23.88 -14.09 -14.98
CA GLY A 259 23.83 -14.80 -16.27
C GLY A 259 24.53 -14.03 -17.38
N GLY A 260 25.40 -14.72 -18.13
CA GLY A 260 26.14 -14.14 -19.26
C GLY A 260 27.64 -14.43 -19.29
N LYS A 261 28.30 -14.71 -18.15
CA LYS A 261 29.74 -15.07 -18.08
C LYS A 261 30.07 -16.28 -18.96
N THR A 262 29.47 -17.41 -18.64
CA THR A 262 29.68 -18.68 -19.35
C THR A 262 29.22 -18.58 -20.81
N HIS A 263 28.16 -17.81 -21.09
CA HIS A 263 27.69 -17.57 -22.47
C HIS A 263 28.70 -16.74 -23.29
N SER A 264 29.27 -15.67 -22.71
CA SER A 264 30.35 -14.89 -23.34
C SER A 264 31.59 -15.75 -23.56
N MET A 265 31.96 -16.59 -22.60
CA MET A 265 33.06 -17.55 -22.75
C MET A 265 32.79 -18.55 -23.89
N LEU A 266 31.57 -19.08 -24.00
CA LEU A 266 31.18 -19.95 -25.11
C LEU A 266 31.26 -19.23 -26.47
N ALA A 267 30.90 -17.95 -26.55
CA ALA A 267 31.05 -17.18 -27.78
C ALA A 267 32.51 -17.13 -28.23
N LEU A 268 33.45 -16.90 -27.31
CA LEU A 268 34.89 -16.91 -27.59
C LEU A 268 35.40 -18.32 -27.94
N TRP A 269 34.91 -19.35 -27.23
CA TRP A 269 35.22 -20.76 -27.52
C TRP A 269 34.82 -21.17 -28.94
N HIS A 270 33.64 -20.71 -29.38
CA HIS A 270 33.09 -20.98 -30.70
C HIS A 270 33.83 -20.21 -31.79
N LEU A 271 34.16 -18.93 -31.58
CA LEU A 271 34.97 -18.16 -32.52
C LEU A 271 36.36 -18.77 -32.74
N ALA A 272 36.97 -19.30 -31.67
CA ALA A 272 38.26 -19.99 -31.73
C ALA A 272 38.17 -21.43 -32.27
N SER A 273 37.01 -21.91 -32.73
CA SER A 273 36.82 -23.29 -33.21
C SER A 273 37.52 -23.60 -34.54
N GLY A 274 38.01 -22.58 -35.25
CA GLY A 274 38.62 -22.72 -36.58
C GLY A 274 37.60 -22.78 -37.73
N ARG A 275 36.31 -22.53 -37.46
CA ARG A 275 35.28 -22.40 -38.50
C ARG A 275 35.46 -21.07 -39.25
N PRO A 276 35.34 -21.04 -40.60
CA PRO A 276 35.54 -19.82 -41.38
C PRO A 276 34.50 -18.75 -41.02
N SER A 277 34.92 -17.48 -41.06
CA SER A 277 34.04 -16.36 -40.70
C SER A 277 32.71 -16.33 -41.47
N THR A 278 32.73 -16.76 -42.74
CA THR A 278 31.57 -16.81 -43.65
C THR A 278 30.50 -17.83 -43.24
N ALA A 279 30.78 -18.73 -42.29
CA ALA A 279 29.80 -19.66 -41.78
C ALA A 279 28.88 -19.05 -40.71
N TYR A 280 29.29 -17.93 -40.08
CA TYR A 280 28.52 -17.26 -39.05
C TYR A 280 27.50 -16.26 -39.64
N PRO A 281 26.49 -15.83 -38.86
CA PRO A 281 25.61 -14.73 -39.25
C PRO A 281 26.39 -13.45 -39.57
N ASP A 282 25.89 -12.62 -40.50
CA ASP A 282 26.59 -11.44 -41.04
C ASP A 282 27.28 -10.55 -39.98
N ASP A 283 26.58 -10.26 -38.88
CA ASP A 283 27.09 -9.41 -37.81
C ASP A 283 28.31 -10.01 -37.09
N VAL A 284 28.35 -11.34 -36.96
CA VAL A 284 29.47 -12.10 -36.38
C VAL A 284 30.55 -12.33 -37.43
N ALA A 285 30.16 -12.64 -38.66
CA ALA A 285 31.09 -12.88 -39.77
C ALA A 285 32.01 -11.68 -39.98
N ALA A 286 31.46 -10.46 -39.94
CA ALA A 286 32.25 -9.22 -40.03
C ALA A 286 33.29 -9.08 -38.90
N LEU A 287 32.94 -9.49 -37.68
CA LEU A 287 33.83 -9.44 -36.52
C LEU A 287 34.88 -10.56 -36.55
N ALA A 288 34.51 -11.75 -37.03
CA ALA A 288 35.35 -12.94 -37.07
C ALA A 288 36.32 -12.95 -38.26
N ALA A 289 36.04 -12.19 -39.32
CA ALA A 289 36.84 -12.15 -40.56
C ALA A 289 38.37 -12.03 -40.35
N PRO A 290 38.90 -11.25 -39.39
CA PRO A 290 40.34 -11.20 -39.15
C PRO A 290 40.94 -12.54 -38.69
N LEU A 291 40.16 -13.41 -38.02
CA LEU A 291 40.64 -14.72 -37.56
C LEU A 291 40.94 -15.68 -38.72
N ASP A 292 40.31 -15.49 -39.89
CA ASP A 292 40.58 -16.31 -41.08
C ASP A 292 42.04 -16.17 -41.57
N SER A 293 42.74 -15.11 -41.14
CA SER A 293 44.15 -14.88 -41.46
C SER A 293 45.14 -15.62 -40.56
N VAL A 294 44.66 -16.30 -39.50
CA VAL A 294 45.50 -17.01 -38.52
C VAL A 294 45.86 -18.42 -39.03
N PRO A 295 47.10 -18.68 -39.49
CA PRO A 295 47.41 -19.87 -40.29
C PRO A 295 47.38 -21.20 -39.52
N GLN A 296 47.62 -21.18 -38.21
CA GLN A 296 47.68 -22.37 -37.36
C GLN A 296 46.37 -22.64 -36.60
N GLY A 297 45.33 -21.85 -36.85
CA GLY A 297 44.12 -21.83 -36.02
C GLY A 297 44.41 -21.26 -34.62
N VAL A 298 43.40 -21.30 -33.76
CA VAL A 298 43.50 -20.82 -32.37
C VAL A 298 43.38 -22.00 -31.43
N ARG A 299 44.32 -22.15 -30.50
CA ARG A 299 44.22 -23.15 -29.42
C ARG A 299 43.21 -22.70 -28.39
N ARG A 300 42.50 -23.65 -27.77
CA ARG A 300 41.42 -23.35 -26.82
C ARG A 300 41.63 -24.13 -25.53
N VAL A 301 41.51 -23.43 -24.41
CA VAL A 301 41.55 -24.02 -23.06
C VAL A 301 40.29 -23.60 -22.32
N ALA A 302 39.62 -24.55 -21.68
CA ALA A 302 38.49 -24.32 -20.80
C ALA A 302 38.72 -25.02 -19.46
N ILE A 303 38.83 -24.22 -18.39
CA ILE A 303 39.00 -24.67 -17.02
C ILE A 303 37.77 -24.23 -16.26
N VAL A 304 37.01 -25.16 -15.68
CA VAL A 304 35.79 -24.87 -14.93
C VAL A 304 35.97 -25.34 -13.50
N GLY A 305 36.07 -24.39 -12.57
CA GLY A 305 36.48 -24.64 -11.19
C GLY A 305 35.58 -25.63 -10.43
N ASN A 306 34.27 -25.62 -10.70
CA ASN A 306 33.31 -26.56 -10.09
C ASN A 306 33.47 -28.01 -10.57
N GLN A 307 34.12 -28.24 -11.71
CA GLN A 307 34.35 -29.57 -12.28
C GLN A 307 35.73 -30.12 -11.94
N MET A 308 36.60 -29.32 -11.32
CA MET A 308 37.92 -29.75 -10.90
C MET A 308 37.91 -30.22 -9.45
N GLU A 309 38.54 -31.36 -9.21
CA GLU A 309 38.68 -31.98 -7.89
C GLU A 309 40.12 -31.79 -7.37
N PRO A 310 40.40 -30.87 -6.44
CA PRO A 310 41.77 -30.58 -5.99
C PRO A 310 42.47 -31.75 -5.27
N ALA A 311 41.70 -32.75 -4.81
CA ALA A 311 42.21 -33.93 -4.14
C ALA A 311 42.53 -35.10 -5.08
N ARG A 312 42.11 -35.04 -6.35
CA ARG A 312 42.19 -36.15 -7.29
C ARG A 312 43.32 -35.94 -8.29
N ILE A 313 44.10 -37.00 -8.52
CA ILE A 313 45.04 -37.08 -9.64
C ILE A 313 44.26 -37.52 -10.88
N ASN A 314 44.22 -36.67 -11.91
CA ASN A 314 43.47 -36.92 -13.13
C ASN A 314 44.29 -37.75 -14.14
N THR A 315 43.86 -38.98 -14.37
CA THR A 315 44.41 -39.93 -15.35
C THR A 315 43.41 -40.26 -16.47
N ASP A 316 42.29 -39.54 -16.51
CA ASP A 316 41.22 -39.77 -17.48
C ASP A 316 41.71 -39.41 -18.89
N ASP A 317 41.15 -40.06 -19.92
CA ASP A 317 41.43 -39.79 -21.34
C ASP A 317 42.93 -39.76 -21.72
N GLY A 318 43.75 -40.57 -21.04
CA GLY A 318 45.18 -40.71 -21.32
C GLY A 318 46.05 -39.62 -20.68
N ARG A 319 45.53 -38.85 -19.73
CA ARG A 319 46.28 -37.82 -19.01
C ARG A 319 47.39 -38.40 -18.14
N PRO A 320 48.54 -37.71 -18.00
CA PRO A 320 49.74 -38.22 -17.31
C PRO A 320 49.65 -38.18 -15.77
N GLY A 321 48.45 -38.06 -15.21
CA GLY A 321 48.25 -37.87 -13.77
C GLY A 321 48.33 -36.41 -13.35
N ILE A 322 47.51 -35.55 -14.00
CA ILE A 322 47.45 -34.11 -13.76
C ILE A 322 46.93 -33.83 -12.35
N ARG A 323 47.55 -32.88 -11.63
CA ARG A 323 47.20 -32.54 -10.24
C ARG A 323 46.66 -31.12 -10.09
N THR A 324 47.01 -30.22 -11.00
CA THR A 324 46.81 -28.77 -10.82
C THR A 324 46.13 -28.12 -12.03
N MET A 325 45.64 -26.90 -11.87
CA MET A 325 45.08 -26.12 -12.99
C MET A 325 46.11 -25.79 -14.07
N TRP A 326 47.38 -25.60 -13.72
CA TRP A 326 48.42 -25.32 -14.73
C TRP A 326 48.82 -26.57 -15.51
N GLY A 327 48.81 -27.75 -14.87
CA GLY A 327 48.96 -29.03 -15.57
C GLY A 327 47.80 -29.26 -16.55
N GLU A 328 46.57 -28.95 -16.11
CA GLU A 328 45.37 -29.00 -16.95
C GLU A 328 45.45 -28.08 -18.16
N LEU A 329 45.84 -26.82 -17.92
CA LEU A 329 46.01 -25.80 -18.94
C LEU A 329 47.01 -26.26 -20.01
N ALA A 330 48.17 -26.77 -19.60
CA ALA A 330 49.21 -27.21 -20.52
C ALA A 330 48.74 -28.41 -21.36
N TRP A 331 48.08 -29.39 -20.74
CA TRP A 331 47.52 -30.53 -21.45
C TRP A 331 46.50 -30.11 -22.51
N GLN A 332 45.60 -29.17 -22.21
CA GLN A 332 44.62 -28.69 -23.20
C GLN A 332 45.26 -27.86 -24.34
N LEU A 333 46.36 -27.14 -24.09
CA LEU A 333 47.07 -26.37 -25.12
C LEU A 333 47.75 -27.25 -26.18
N GLY A 334 48.44 -28.30 -25.74
CA GLY A 334 49.34 -29.07 -26.61
C GLY A 334 49.51 -30.54 -26.27
N GLY A 335 48.69 -31.11 -25.38
CA GLY A 335 48.77 -32.51 -24.97
C GLY A 335 50.03 -32.81 -24.15
N GLN A 336 50.64 -33.97 -24.40
CA GLN A 336 51.78 -34.47 -23.62
C GLN A 336 53.00 -33.54 -23.70
N ASP A 337 53.34 -33.04 -24.89
CA ASP A 337 54.53 -32.21 -25.11
C ASP A 337 54.44 -30.89 -24.31
N ALA A 338 53.24 -30.30 -24.28
CA ALA A 338 52.97 -29.10 -23.49
C ALA A 338 52.98 -29.39 -21.98
N TYR A 339 52.41 -30.53 -21.54
CA TYR A 339 52.42 -30.92 -20.14
C TYR A 339 53.84 -31.09 -19.60
N GLU A 340 54.77 -31.66 -20.39
CA GLU A 340 56.14 -31.92 -19.93
C GLU A 340 56.88 -30.63 -19.52
N ILE A 341 56.55 -29.49 -20.13
CA ILE A 341 57.09 -28.16 -19.79
C ILE A 341 56.75 -27.75 -18.34
N VAL A 342 55.59 -28.19 -17.84
CA VAL A 342 55.09 -27.85 -16.50
C VAL A 342 55.02 -29.05 -15.55
N ALA A 343 55.48 -30.23 -15.96
CA ALA A 343 55.26 -31.49 -15.25
C ALA A 343 55.89 -31.52 -13.86
N GLU A 344 57.07 -30.93 -13.68
CA GLU A 344 57.70 -30.82 -12.36
C GLU A 344 56.86 -29.95 -11.41
N ALA A 345 56.38 -28.81 -11.89
CA ALA A 345 55.53 -27.89 -11.13
C ALA A 345 54.16 -28.50 -10.80
N ASP A 346 53.54 -29.23 -11.73
CA ASP A 346 52.29 -29.99 -11.51
C ASP A 346 52.49 -31.09 -10.45
N ARG A 347 53.57 -31.88 -10.54
CA ARG A 347 53.87 -32.91 -9.54
C ARG A 347 54.15 -32.33 -8.16
N ALA A 348 54.84 -31.19 -8.08
CA ALA A 348 55.16 -30.52 -6.83
C ALA A 348 53.96 -29.76 -6.23
N GLY A 349 52.91 -29.48 -7.02
CA GLY A 349 51.80 -28.63 -6.58
C GLY A 349 52.24 -27.17 -6.37
N THR A 350 53.27 -26.71 -7.07
CA THR A 350 53.84 -25.35 -6.96
C THR A 350 53.72 -24.58 -8.27
N ASN A 351 53.75 -23.24 -8.23
CA ASN A 351 53.62 -22.39 -9.41
C ASN A 351 54.70 -22.67 -10.49
N PRO A 352 54.32 -22.84 -11.78
CA PRO A 352 55.27 -23.09 -12.89
C PRO A 352 56.21 -21.92 -13.24
N GLY A 353 55.93 -20.69 -12.78
CA GLY A 353 56.83 -19.55 -13.01
C GLY A 353 57.12 -19.28 -14.49
N ALA A 354 58.41 -19.20 -14.86
CA ALA A 354 58.85 -18.86 -16.21
C ALA A 354 58.44 -19.88 -17.28
N SER A 355 58.25 -21.16 -16.91
CA SER A 355 57.83 -22.22 -17.84
C SER A 355 56.47 -21.94 -18.47
N LEU A 356 55.60 -21.17 -17.80
CA LEU A 356 54.31 -20.78 -18.34
C LEU A 356 54.44 -19.81 -19.54
N ARG A 357 55.48 -18.98 -19.55
CA ARG A 357 55.77 -18.08 -20.67
C ARG A 357 56.31 -18.86 -21.87
N GLU A 358 57.23 -19.79 -21.63
CA GLU A 358 57.74 -20.70 -22.67
C GLU A 358 56.59 -21.47 -23.33
N LEU A 359 55.68 -22.01 -22.51
CA LEU A 359 54.47 -22.68 -22.99
C LEU A 359 53.63 -21.77 -23.90
N PHE A 360 53.38 -20.52 -23.50
CA PHE A 360 52.60 -19.58 -24.32
C PHE A 360 53.30 -19.19 -25.62
N GLU A 361 54.61 -18.97 -25.60
CA GLU A 361 55.37 -18.62 -26.81
C GLU A 361 55.34 -19.76 -27.84
N LEU A 362 55.37 -21.02 -27.40
CA LEU A 362 55.31 -22.21 -28.25
C LEU A 362 53.91 -22.50 -28.82
N TYR A 363 52.85 -22.25 -28.04
CA TYR A 363 51.48 -22.67 -28.38
C TYR A 363 50.51 -21.50 -28.69
N SER A 364 51.01 -20.28 -28.86
CA SER A 364 50.21 -19.15 -29.37
C SER A 364 49.87 -19.32 -30.87
N PRO A 365 48.72 -18.80 -31.35
CA PRO A 365 47.66 -18.08 -30.62
C PRO A 365 46.73 -19.00 -29.82
N ALA A 366 46.28 -18.53 -28.64
CA ALA A 366 45.43 -19.30 -27.74
C ALA A 366 44.41 -18.44 -26.98
N VAL A 367 43.21 -18.97 -26.79
CA VAL A 367 42.21 -18.44 -25.86
C VAL A 367 42.08 -19.37 -24.65
N ILE A 368 42.24 -18.81 -23.46
CA ILE A 368 42.22 -19.55 -22.18
C ILE A 368 41.05 -19.02 -21.35
N LEU A 369 40.07 -19.88 -21.11
CA LEU A 369 38.83 -19.55 -20.42
C LEU A 369 38.84 -20.23 -19.05
N ILE A 370 38.73 -19.44 -17.98
CA ILE A 370 38.70 -19.95 -16.60
C ILE A 370 37.38 -19.52 -15.96
N ASP A 371 36.43 -20.45 -15.90
CA ASP A 371 35.12 -20.27 -15.28
C ASP A 371 35.14 -20.74 -13.81
N GLU A 372 34.43 -20.03 -12.94
CA GLU A 372 34.26 -20.34 -11.51
C GLU A 372 35.58 -20.58 -10.72
N TRP A 373 36.62 -19.77 -10.95
CA TRP A 373 37.91 -19.91 -10.25
C TRP A 373 37.77 -19.82 -8.72
N VAL A 374 36.93 -18.91 -8.21
CA VAL A 374 36.69 -18.77 -6.76
C VAL A 374 36.19 -20.08 -6.15
N ALA A 375 35.34 -20.82 -6.86
CA ALA A 375 34.79 -22.08 -6.38
C ALA A 375 35.83 -23.20 -6.29
N TYR A 376 36.85 -23.18 -7.15
CA TYR A 376 38.02 -24.04 -7.01
C TYR A 376 38.93 -23.59 -5.86
N ALA A 377 39.27 -22.30 -5.80
CA ALA A 377 40.20 -21.76 -4.81
C ALA A 377 39.71 -21.91 -3.36
N ARG A 378 38.40 -21.75 -3.10
CA ARG A 378 37.85 -21.90 -1.75
C ARG A 378 38.02 -23.30 -1.16
N GLN A 379 38.13 -24.33 -2.00
CA GLN A 379 38.35 -25.71 -1.56
C GLN A 379 39.76 -25.93 -0.97
N LEU A 380 40.67 -24.95 -1.14
CA LEU A 380 42.06 -25.03 -0.68
C LEU A 380 42.33 -24.26 0.62
N VAL A 381 41.39 -23.45 1.13
CA VAL A 381 41.57 -22.56 2.30
C VAL A 381 41.83 -23.32 3.61
N ASN A 382 41.25 -24.51 3.75
CA ASN A 382 41.46 -25.42 4.88
C ASN A 382 41.29 -26.87 4.41
N PRO A 383 42.35 -27.51 3.90
CA PRO A 383 42.22 -28.86 3.38
C PRO A 383 41.89 -29.84 4.52
N ALA A 384 40.75 -30.54 4.42
CA ALA A 384 40.44 -31.64 5.33
C ALA A 384 41.39 -32.85 5.14
N ALA A 385 42.22 -32.84 4.09
CA ALA A 385 43.25 -33.83 3.75
C ALA A 385 44.34 -33.20 2.85
N ASN A 386 45.54 -33.80 2.79
CA ASN A 386 46.63 -33.43 1.86
C ASN A 386 46.14 -33.41 0.40
N VAL A 387 45.71 -32.25 -0.09
CA VAL A 387 45.34 -32.01 -1.49
C VAL A 387 46.60 -31.97 -2.35
N VAL A 388 46.56 -32.64 -3.49
CA VAL A 388 47.69 -32.76 -4.45
C VAL A 388 47.84 -31.52 -5.33
N ALA A 389 46.85 -30.63 -5.33
CA ALA A 389 46.74 -29.47 -6.21
C ALA A 389 47.53 -28.21 -5.77
N GLY A 390 48.32 -28.31 -4.70
CA GLY A 390 49.01 -27.19 -4.08
C GLY A 390 48.19 -26.51 -2.97
N ASP A 391 48.79 -25.52 -2.31
CA ASP A 391 48.14 -24.75 -1.25
C ASP A 391 47.33 -23.56 -1.79
N PHE A 392 46.58 -22.92 -0.89
CA PHE A 392 45.76 -21.75 -1.19
C PHE A 392 46.61 -20.58 -1.72
N ASP A 393 47.78 -20.33 -1.14
CA ASP A 393 48.67 -19.22 -1.53
C ASP A 393 49.28 -19.40 -2.93
N THR A 394 49.57 -20.64 -3.32
CA THR A 394 50.10 -21.01 -4.64
C THR A 394 49.14 -20.63 -5.76
N GLN A 395 47.82 -20.73 -5.54
CA GLN A 395 46.83 -20.35 -6.56
C GLN A 395 46.91 -18.87 -6.95
N PHE A 396 47.17 -18.00 -5.98
CA PHE A 396 47.32 -16.57 -6.20
C PHE A 396 48.61 -16.24 -6.92
N THR A 397 49.70 -16.95 -6.57
CA THR A 397 50.98 -16.83 -7.25
C THR A 397 50.87 -17.31 -8.72
N PHE A 398 50.12 -18.39 -8.96
CA PHE A 398 49.79 -18.84 -10.31
C PHE A 398 48.95 -17.81 -11.07
N ALA A 399 47.91 -17.22 -10.45
CA ALA A 399 47.10 -16.18 -11.09
C ALA A 399 47.95 -14.98 -11.54
N GLN A 400 48.87 -14.52 -10.69
CA GLN A 400 49.80 -13.46 -11.07
C GLN A 400 50.65 -13.88 -12.28
N THR A 401 51.28 -15.05 -12.20
CA THR A 401 52.17 -15.57 -13.26
C THR A 401 51.43 -15.77 -14.58
N LEU A 402 50.19 -16.27 -14.53
CA LEU A 402 49.32 -16.46 -15.68
C LEU A 402 49.01 -15.14 -16.38
N THR A 403 48.61 -14.12 -15.61
CA THR A 403 48.29 -12.81 -16.19
C THR A 403 49.52 -12.10 -16.76
N GLU A 404 50.68 -12.23 -16.12
CA GLU A 404 51.95 -11.68 -16.60
C GLU A 404 52.45 -12.38 -17.87
N ALA A 405 52.38 -13.71 -17.92
CA ALA A 405 52.74 -14.50 -19.11
C ALA A 405 51.82 -14.16 -20.29
N ALA A 406 50.49 -14.10 -20.06
CA ALA A 406 49.53 -13.73 -21.11
C ALA A 406 49.78 -12.32 -21.65
N LYS A 407 50.14 -11.37 -20.78
CA LYS A 407 50.49 -10.00 -21.18
C LYS A 407 51.73 -9.97 -22.08
N ALA A 408 52.74 -10.78 -21.76
CA ALA A 408 54.02 -10.80 -22.45
C ALA A 408 54.00 -11.50 -23.82
N THR A 409 53.04 -12.40 -24.07
CA THR A 409 52.97 -13.21 -25.29
C THR A 409 51.86 -12.73 -26.24
N ALA A 410 52.22 -12.39 -27.48
CA ALA A 410 51.25 -12.03 -28.53
C ALA A 410 50.34 -13.21 -28.87
N GLY A 411 49.08 -12.96 -29.23
CA GLY A 411 48.15 -14.03 -29.62
C GLY A 411 47.55 -14.82 -28.46
N VAL A 412 47.90 -14.55 -27.20
CA VAL A 412 47.30 -15.21 -26.03
C VAL A 412 46.31 -14.27 -25.33
N GLN A 413 45.10 -14.76 -25.09
CA GLN A 413 44.11 -14.08 -24.24
C GLN A 413 43.62 -15.01 -23.12
N VAL A 414 43.60 -14.48 -21.90
CA VAL A 414 43.05 -15.14 -20.71
C VAL A 414 41.75 -14.45 -20.33
N VAL A 415 40.66 -15.20 -20.20
CA VAL A 415 39.34 -14.70 -19.81
C VAL A 415 38.90 -15.42 -18.55
N ILE A 416 38.65 -14.67 -17.48
CA ILE A 416 38.38 -15.20 -16.15
C ILE A 416 37.01 -14.72 -15.70
N SER A 417 36.20 -15.60 -15.10
CA SER A 417 35.01 -15.19 -14.38
C SER A 417 35.30 -14.97 -12.90
N ILE A 418 35.00 -13.78 -12.37
CA ILE A 418 35.04 -13.51 -10.92
C ILE A 418 33.69 -12.90 -10.51
N PRO A 419 33.02 -13.40 -9.45
CA PRO A 419 31.81 -12.80 -8.90
C PRO A 419 31.98 -11.30 -8.61
N ALA A 420 30.95 -10.50 -8.90
CA ALA A 420 31.01 -9.05 -8.82
C ALA A 420 30.68 -8.47 -7.44
N SER A 421 30.16 -9.28 -6.51
CA SER A 421 29.48 -8.92 -5.25
C SER A 421 30.39 -8.33 -4.15
N TYR A 422 31.24 -7.36 -4.51
CA TYR A 422 32.01 -6.57 -3.57
C TYR A 422 32.31 -5.19 -4.17
N ASP A 423 31.57 -4.14 -3.80
CA ASP A 423 31.95 -2.76 -4.10
C ASP A 423 32.09 -1.99 -2.78
N ASN A 424 33.31 -1.54 -2.47
CA ASN A 424 33.73 -0.93 -1.19
C ASN A 424 33.14 0.48 -0.93
N ARG A 425 32.03 0.86 -1.59
CA ARG A 425 31.50 2.23 -1.59
C ARG A 425 30.19 2.43 -0.85
N THR A 426 29.60 1.37 -0.28
CA THR A 426 28.37 1.44 0.50
C THR A 426 28.50 0.58 1.75
N ASP A 427 28.32 1.18 2.94
CA ASP A 427 28.32 0.54 4.26
C ASP A 427 27.08 -0.37 4.49
N ALA A 428 26.78 -1.28 3.56
CA ALA A 428 25.67 -2.23 3.70
C ALA A 428 26.13 -3.66 3.41
N ASP A 429 25.88 -4.55 4.38
CA ASP A 429 26.21 -5.98 4.49
C ASP A 429 25.58 -6.90 3.41
N ASP A 430 25.27 -6.42 2.20
CA ASP A 430 24.66 -7.25 1.14
C ASP A 430 25.72 -8.05 0.36
N ILE A 431 26.43 -8.93 1.06
CA ILE A 431 27.15 -10.04 0.44
C ILE A 431 26.19 -11.22 0.44
N ASN A 432 25.76 -11.67 -0.74
CA ASN A 432 24.99 -12.91 -0.84
C ASN A 432 25.91 -14.10 -0.52
N ASP A 433 25.90 -14.51 0.76
CA ASP A 433 26.76 -15.52 1.35
C ASP A 433 26.72 -16.87 0.61
N GLU A 434 25.57 -17.17 -0.02
CA GLU A 434 25.34 -18.37 -0.82
C GLU A 434 26.15 -18.39 -2.13
N GLU A 435 26.32 -17.25 -2.81
CA GLU A 435 27.02 -17.21 -4.12
C GLU A 435 28.54 -17.38 -3.95
N VAL A 436 29.09 -16.86 -2.85
CA VAL A 436 30.53 -16.89 -2.58
C VAL A 436 30.92 -18.17 -1.81
N GLY A 437 30.01 -18.75 -1.04
CA GLY A 437 30.24 -19.99 -0.27
C GLY A 437 30.87 -19.73 1.10
N GLY A 438 30.37 -18.72 1.82
CA GLY A 438 30.80 -18.37 3.16
C GLY A 438 32.20 -17.74 3.26
N GLU A 439 32.79 -17.82 4.46
CA GLU A 439 34.04 -17.12 4.83
C GLU A 439 35.24 -17.48 3.94
N HIS A 440 35.39 -18.76 3.59
CA HIS A 440 36.49 -19.23 2.72
C HIS A 440 36.35 -18.72 1.28
N GLY A 441 35.11 -18.61 0.79
CA GLY A 441 34.84 -17.99 -0.50
C GLY A 441 35.19 -16.50 -0.52
N ARG A 442 34.84 -15.77 0.55
CA ARG A 442 35.15 -14.33 0.66
C ARG A 442 36.66 -14.09 0.61
N ALA A 443 37.44 -14.85 1.37
CA ALA A 443 38.90 -14.78 1.37
C ALA A 443 39.51 -15.08 -0.02
N ALA A 444 38.96 -16.07 -0.74
CA ALA A 444 39.40 -16.41 -2.09
C ALA A 444 39.07 -15.30 -3.11
N LEU A 445 37.86 -14.75 -3.04
CA LEU A 445 37.38 -13.67 -3.90
C LEU A 445 38.23 -12.40 -3.76
N GLU A 446 38.45 -11.96 -2.52
CA GLU A 446 39.19 -10.72 -2.23
C GLU A 446 40.61 -10.75 -2.81
N ARG A 447 41.33 -11.86 -2.59
CA ARG A 447 42.70 -12.05 -3.08
C ARG A 447 42.77 -12.20 -4.60
N LEU A 448 41.88 -12.98 -5.23
CA LEU A 448 41.83 -13.12 -6.69
C LEU A 448 41.52 -11.76 -7.35
N LYS A 449 40.58 -10.99 -6.80
CA LYS A 449 40.23 -9.66 -7.29
C LYS A 449 41.42 -8.69 -7.22
N SER A 450 42.18 -8.70 -6.13
CA SER A 450 43.37 -7.86 -5.95
C SER A 450 44.47 -8.13 -6.99
N ILE A 451 44.67 -9.39 -7.37
CA ILE A 451 45.72 -9.79 -8.33
C ILE A 451 45.25 -9.58 -9.77
N VAL A 452 44.08 -10.11 -10.12
CA VAL A 452 43.54 -10.02 -11.48
C VAL A 452 43.19 -8.57 -11.83
N GLY A 453 42.66 -7.80 -10.89
CA GLY A 453 42.25 -6.40 -11.11
C GLY A 453 43.39 -5.44 -11.46
N ARG A 454 44.66 -5.78 -11.20
CA ARG A 454 45.82 -4.95 -11.57
C ARG A 454 46.17 -5.02 -13.05
N THR A 455 45.85 -6.15 -13.69
CA THR A 455 46.28 -6.46 -15.06
C THR A 455 45.09 -6.62 -16.02
N ALA A 456 43.92 -7.01 -15.50
CA ALA A 456 42.75 -7.31 -16.31
C ALA A 456 41.91 -6.07 -16.61
N ASP A 457 41.45 -5.99 -17.85
CA ASP A 457 40.39 -5.06 -18.20
C ASP A 457 39.05 -5.58 -17.70
N HIS A 458 38.29 -4.65 -17.11
CA HIS A 458 36.95 -4.94 -16.61
C HIS A 458 35.98 -4.91 -17.80
N TRP A 459 35.26 -6.01 -17.99
CA TRP A 459 34.18 -6.08 -18.97
C TRP A 459 32.84 -5.91 -18.27
N LEU A 460 32.02 -5.00 -18.79
CA LEU A 460 30.65 -4.78 -18.32
C LEU A 460 29.66 -5.41 -19.33
N PRO A 461 28.66 -6.17 -18.85
CA PRO A 461 27.66 -6.80 -19.71
C PRO A 461 26.66 -5.79 -20.31
N ALA A 462 25.78 -6.34 -21.15
CA ALA A 462 24.71 -5.66 -21.87
C ALA A 462 23.87 -4.69 -21.02
N ASN A 463 23.40 -3.62 -21.66
CA ASN A 463 22.52 -2.62 -21.05
C ASN A 463 21.09 -3.20 -20.89
N PRO A 464 20.30 -2.86 -19.86
CA PRO A 464 18.91 -3.31 -19.71
C PRO A 464 18.03 -3.19 -20.96
N GLN A 465 18.32 -2.21 -21.83
CA GLN A 465 17.64 -1.98 -23.10
C GLN A 465 17.89 -3.07 -24.17
N GLU A 466 18.98 -3.83 -24.05
CA GLU A 466 19.32 -4.93 -24.97
C GLU A 466 18.72 -6.27 -24.52
N SER A 467 18.27 -6.36 -23.25
CA SER A 467 17.70 -7.57 -22.65
C SER A 467 16.44 -8.05 -23.37
N PHE A 468 15.65 -7.12 -23.93
CA PHE A 468 14.44 -7.44 -24.70
C PHE A 468 14.78 -8.28 -25.94
N GLU A 469 15.85 -7.92 -26.65
CA GLU A 469 16.28 -8.61 -27.87
C GLU A 469 16.83 -10.00 -27.58
N ILE A 470 17.50 -10.17 -26.43
CA ILE A 470 17.98 -11.48 -25.96
C ILE A 470 16.79 -12.44 -25.78
N VAL A 471 15.75 -12.00 -25.06
CA VAL A 471 14.58 -12.83 -24.78
C VAL A 471 13.78 -13.09 -26.06
N ARG A 472 13.57 -12.06 -26.89
CA ARG A 472 12.86 -12.19 -28.16
C ARG A 472 13.52 -13.21 -29.08
N ARG A 473 14.83 -13.09 -29.33
CA ARG A 473 15.57 -13.96 -30.25
C ARG A 473 15.60 -15.41 -29.80
N ARG A 474 15.50 -15.62 -28.49
CA ARG A 474 15.52 -16.95 -27.89
C ARG A 474 14.16 -17.63 -27.80
N ILE A 475 13.08 -16.87 -27.74
CA ILE A 475 11.71 -17.41 -27.64
C ILE A 475 11.04 -17.47 -29.01
N PHE A 476 11.33 -16.52 -29.90
CA PHE A 476 10.65 -16.34 -31.18
C PHE A 476 11.57 -16.49 -32.39
N THR A 477 10.99 -16.92 -33.50
CA THR A 477 11.67 -16.97 -34.79
C THR A 477 11.93 -15.55 -35.31
N ALA A 478 13.01 -15.37 -36.09
CA ALA A 478 13.32 -14.07 -36.69
C ALA A 478 12.22 -13.61 -37.66
N PRO A 479 11.68 -12.38 -37.52
CA PRO A 479 10.67 -11.87 -38.43
C PRO A 479 11.27 -11.51 -39.80
N ASP A 480 10.51 -11.74 -40.86
CA ASP A 480 10.85 -11.25 -42.20
C ASP A 480 10.46 -9.77 -42.39
N GLY A 481 10.80 -9.21 -43.56
CA GLY A 481 10.54 -7.79 -43.86
C GLY A 481 9.05 -7.41 -43.82
N GLU A 482 8.16 -8.29 -44.27
CA GLU A 482 6.71 -8.05 -44.24
C GLU A 482 6.19 -8.06 -42.79
N THR A 483 6.66 -9.01 -41.98
CA THR A 483 6.32 -9.13 -40.56
C THR A 483 6.79 -7.91 -39.79
N LEU A 484 8.00 -7.41 -40.06
CA LEU A 484 8.52 -6.18 -39.45
C LEU A 484 7.63 -4.96 -39.78
N ALA A 485 7.09 -4.85 -40.99
CA ALA A 485 6.16 -3.78 -41.35
C ALA A 485 4.82 -3.90 -40.60
N LYS A 486 4.30 -5.11 -40.40
CA LYS A 486 3.10 -5.35 -39.58
C LYS A 486 3.33 -4.96 -38.11
N ILE A 487 4.45 -5.38 -37.53
CA ILE A 487 4.87 -5.01 -36.16
C ILE A 487 4.96 -3.48 -36.03
N SER A 488 5.56 -2.83 -37.03
CA SER A 488 5.67 -1.38 -37.11
C SER A 488 4.30 -0.68 -37.06
N SER A 489 3.33 -1.18 -37.81
CA SER A 489 1.95 -0.67 -37.79
C SER A 489 1.27 -0.86 -36.43
N ILE A 490 1.36 -2.07 -35.85
CA ILE A 490 0.75 -2.40 -34.55
C ILE A 490 1.30 -1.47 -33.46
N ALA A 491 2.62 -1.28 -33.43
CA ALA A 491 3.28 -0.40 -32.45
C ALA A 491 2.78 1.05 -32.55
N LYS A 492 2.59 1.58 -33.76
CA LYS A 492 2.04 2.93 -33.97
C LYS A 492 0.60 3.04 -33.47
N THR A 493 -0.27 2.09 -33.83
CA THR A 493 -1.67 2.07 -33.40
C THR A 493 -1.80 2.02 -31.88
N LEU A 494 -0.96 1.23 -31.21
CA LEU A 494 -0.97 1.12 -29.75
C LEU A 494 -0.57 2.44 -29.07
N VAL A 495 0.51 3.08 -29.52
CA VAL A 495 0.95 4.38 -28.96
C VAL A 495 -0.03 5.51 -29.29
N GLU A 496 -0.66 5.49 -30.46
CA GLU A 496 -1.74 6.43 -30.80
C GLU A 496 -2.95 6.27 -29.86
N TYR A 497 -3.29 5.03 -29.49
CA TYR A 497 -4.30 4.76 -28.48
C TYR A 497 -3.91 5.34 -27.11
N TYR A 498 -2.67 5.16 -26.65
CA TYR A 498 -2.20 5.77 -25.41
C TYR A 498 -2.26 7.31 -25.46
N ARG A 499 -1.86 7.93 -26.58
CA ARG A 499 -1.95 9.38 -26.79
C ARG A 499 -3.39 9.90 -26.78
N LYS A 500 -4.33 9.16 -27.36
CA LYS A 500 -5.76 9.50 -27.34
C LYS A 500 -6.31 9.59 -25.91
N HIS A 501 -5.74 8.82 -25.00
CA HIS A 501 -6.14 8.73 -23.59
C HIS A 501 -5.02 9.22 -22.66
N ALA A 502 -4.29 10.27 -23.04
CA ALA A 502 -3.05 10.69 -22.39
C ALA A 502 -3.11 10.94 -20.87
N THR A 503 -4.27 11.25 -20.29
CA THR A 503 -4.45 11.44 -18.84
C THR A 503 -4.36 10.15 -18.03
N GLU A 504 -4.50 9.00 -18.71
CA GLU A 504 -4.65 7.68 -18.10
C GLU A 504 -3.35 6.86 -18.10
N PHE A 505 -2.33 7.32 -18.83
CA PHE A 505 -1.10 6.58 -19.08
C PHE A 505 0.14 7.36 -18.64
N PRO A 506 1.25 6.67 -18.30
CA PRO A 506 2.52 7.32 -18.00
C PRO A 506 3.05 8.16 -19.16
N SER A 507 3.74 9.27 -18.86
CA SER A 507 4.24 10.19 -19.89
C SER A 507 5.19 9.53 -20.88
N GLU A 508 6.02 8.59 -20.42
CA GLU A 508 6.97 7.83 -21.24
C GLU A 508 6.28 7.02 -22.36
N ALA A 509 5.05 6.53 -22.12
CA ALA A 509 4.29 5.76 -23.10
C ALA A 509 3.72 6.62 -24.24
N LEU A 510 3.71 7.95 -24.08
CA LEU A 510 3.18 8.90 -25.05
C LEU A 510 4.25 9.33 -26.07
N GLU A 511 5.53 9.12 -25.75
CA GLU A 511 6.65 9.59 -26.56
C GLU A 511 6.80 8.81 -27.87
N PRO A 512 7.31 9.43 -28.95
CA PRO A 512 7.62 8.72 -30.19
C PRO A 512 8.60 7.54 -30.00
N ALA A 513 9.55 7.67 -29.06
CA ALA A 513 10.52 6.62 -28.76
C ALA A 513 9.87 5.32 -28.24
N TYR A 514 8.67 5.41 -27.64
CA TYR A 514 7.96 4.23 -27.15
C TYR A 514 7.47 3.32 -28.29
N VAL A 515 7.23 3.87 -29.49
CA VAL A 515 6.92 3.08 -30.70
C VAL A 515 8.08 2.13 -31.01
N ASP A 516 9.31 2.63 -30.97
CA ASP A 516 10.50 1.82 -31.24
C ASP A 516 10.74 0.79 -30.13
N ARG A 517 10.38 1.12 -28.89
CA ARG A 517 10.45 0.19 -27.76
C ARG A 517 9.48 -0.99 -27.92
N ILE A 518 8.24 -0.74 -28.36
CA ILE A 518 7.28 -1.81 -28.69
C ILE A 518 7.79 -2.65 -29.86
N ARG A 519 8.31 -2.02 -30.93
CA ARG A 519 8.86 -2.76 -32.10
C ARG A 519 9.95 -3.75 -31.72
N ARG A 520 10.86 -3.38 -30.81
CA ARG A 520 11.97 -4.22 -30.34
C ARG A 520 11.54 -5.35 -29.39
N SER A 521 10.48 -5.12 -28.62
CA SER A 521 9.98 -6.09 -27.63
C SER A 521 8.85 -6.99 -28.14
N TYR A 522 8.25 -6.65 -29.28
CA TYR A 522 7.14 -7.41 -29.88
C TYR A 522 7.48 -8.90 -30.03
N PRO A 523 6.58 -9.82 -29.61
CA PRO A 523 5.16 -9.61 -29.27
C PRO A 523 4.88 -9.28 -27.80
N ILE A 524 5.91 -9.05 -27.00
CA ILE A 524 5.80 -8.78 -25.57
C ILE A 524 5.73 -7.26 -25.37
N HIS A 525 4.80 -6.80 -24.54
CA HIS A 525 4.67 -5.39 -24.22
C HIS A 525 5.81 -4.94 -23.28
N PRO A 526 6.42 -3.75 -23.48
CA PRO A 526 7.53 -3.27 -22.65
C PRO A 526 7.23 -3.32 -21.14
N GLU A 527 6.00 -2.95 -20.74
CA GLU A 527 5.58 -2.98 -19.33
C GLU A 527 5.75 -4.36 -18.66
N LEU A 528 5.49 -5.47 -19.37
CA LEU A 528 5.70 -6.81 -18.78
C LEU A 528 7.18 -7.07 -18.54
N PHE A 529 8.03 -6.69 -19.48
CA PHE A 529 9.46 -6.86 -19.33
C PHE A 529 10.04 -6.00 -18.21
N ASP A 530 9.59 -4.75 -18.10
CA ASP A 530 10.04 -3.85 -17.05
C ASP A 530 9.73 -4.43 -15.67
N ARG A 531 8.51 -4.95 -15.48
CA ARG A 531 8.17 -5.64 -14.23
C ARG A 531 9.10 -6.82 -13.96
N LEU A 532 9.39 -7.65 -14.95
CA LEU A 532 10.23 -8.84 -14.74
C LEU A 532 11.73 -8.52 -14.53
N TYR A 533 12.28 -7.50 -15.19
CA TYR A 533 13.70 -7.15 -15.10
C TYR A 533 14.03 -6.09 -14.04
N GLU A 534 13.11 -5.18 -13.74
CA GLU A 534 13.33 -4.13 -12.74
C GLU A 534 12.82 -4.59 -11.37
N ASP A 535 11.63 -5.19 -11.30
CA ASP A 535 10.99 -5.51 -10.01
C ASP A 535 11.25 -6.96 -9.60
N TRP A 536 10.91 -7.95 -10.43
CA TRP A 536 11.08 -9.37 -10.06
C TRP A 536 12.55 -9.76 -9.90
N SER A 537 13.45 -9.06 -10.58
CA SER A 537 14.90 -9.29 -10.49
C SER A 537 15.52 -8.91 -9.14
N THR A 538 14.73 -8.23 -8.29
CA THR A 538 15.08 -7.90 -6.89
C THR A 538 14.79 -9.05 -5.92
N LEU A 539 14.03 -10.08 -6.34
CA LEU A 539 13.76 -11.25 -5.51
C LEU A 539 14.98 -12.18 -5.49
N ASP A 540 15.42 -12.60 -4.30
CA ASP A 540 16.62 -13.42 -4.10
C ASP A 540 16.61 -14.73 -4.90
N ARG A 541 15.44 -15.39 -4.96
CA ARG A 541 15.25 -16.66 -5.67
C ARG A 541 15.12 -16.47 -7.19
N PHE A 542 14.91 -15.24 -7.67
CA PHE A 542 14.67 -14.97 -9.08
C PHE A 542 15.98 -14.65 -9.80
N GLN A 543 16.49 -15.65 -10.53
CA GLN A 543 17.75 -15.54 -11.29
C GLN A 543 17.65 -14.61 -12.50
N ARG A 544 17.50 -13.28 -12.31
CA ARG A 544 17.37 -12.20 -13.30
C ARG A 544 17.13 -12.67 -14.75
N THR A 545 18.15 -12.80 -15.61
CA THR A 545 17.97 -13.18 -17.02
C THR A 545 17.42 -14.59 -17.22
N ARG A 546 17.87 -15.58 -16.43
CA ARG A 546 17.41 -16.98 -16.53
C ARG A 546 16.00 -17.16 -15.97
N GLY A 547 15.66 -16.45 -14.89
CA GLY A 547 14.32 -16.37 -14.33
C GLY A 547 13.34 -15.77 -15.32
N VAL A 548 13.71 -14.64 -15.96
CA VAL A 548 12.89 -14.04 -17.04
C VAL A 548 12.68 -15.02 -18.18
N LEU A 549 13.74 -15.65 -18.70
CA LEU A 549 13.63 -16.59 -19.82
C LEU A 549 12.73 -17.78 -19.48
N ARG A 550 12.89 -18.38 -18.30
CA ARG A 550 12.03 -19.49 -17.85
C ARG A 550 10.57 -19.06 -17.72
N MET A 551 10.33 -17.95 -17.03
CA MET A 551 9.00 -17.39 -16.84
C MET A 551 8.33 -17.09 -18.18
N MET A 552 9.02 -16.36 -19.07
CA MET A 552 8.49 -15.98 -20.37
C MET A 552 8.26 -17.17 -21.28
N ASN A 553 9.14 -18.17 -21.27
CA ASN A 553 8.92 -19.40 -22.02
C ASN A 553 7.62 -20.08 -21.57
N LYS A 554 7.41 -20.20 -20.25
CA LYS A 554 6.17 -20.80 -19.73
C LYS A 554 4.92 -19.99 -20.06
N ILE A 555 4.98 -18.66 -19.95
CA ILE A 555 3.88 -17.77 -20.30
C ILE A 555 3.56 -17.87 -21.80
N VAL A 556 4.56 -17.72 -22.67
CA VAL A 556 4.39 -17.73 -24.13
C VAL A 556 3.89 -19.08 -24.62
N GLY A 557 4.49 -20.19 -24.17
CA GLY A 557 4.06 -21.54 -24.53
C GLY A 557 2.64 -21.86 -24.05
N THR A 558 2.23 -21.33 -22.90
CA THR A 558 0.84 -21.48 -22.40
C THR A 558 -0.15 -20.66 -23.23
N LEU A 559 0.17 -19.40 -23.51
CA LEU A 559 -0.66 -18.51 -24.34
C LEU A 559 -0.77 -18.98 -25.79
N TRP A 560 0.30 -19.57 -26.33
CA TRP A 560 0.32 -20.14 -27.67
C TRP A 560 -0.64 -21.33 -27.78
N ARG A 561 -0.63 -22.24 -26.81
CA ARG A 561 -1.48 -23.44 -26.80
C ARG A 561 -2.94 -23.14 -26.45
N SER A 562 -3.21 -22.10 -25.65
CA SER A 562 -4.57 -21.65 -25.33
C SER A 562 -5.21 -20.81 -26.44
N ALA A 563 -4.53 -20.64 -27.57
CA ALA A 563 -4.97 -19.83 -28.70
C ALA A 563 -5.35 -18.39 -28.32
N ASN A 564 -4.53 -17.74 -27.48
CA ASN A 564 -4.81 -16.41 -26.98
C ASN A 564 -5.01 -15.37 -28.12
N PRO A 565 -6.09 -14.57 -28.09
CA PRO A 565 -6.43 -13.63 -29.15
C PRO A 565 -5.83 -12.22 -28.98
N ALA A 566 -5.01 -11.98 -27.95
CA ALA A 566 -4.49 -10.64 -27.69
C ALA A 566 -3.48 -10.20 -28.77
N PRO A 567 -3.39 -8.89 -29.07
CA PRO A 567 -2.42 -8.38 -30.04
C PRO A 567 -0.99 -8.31 -29.49
N LEU A 568 -0.82 -8.30 -28.16
CA LEU A 568 0.45 -8.33 -27.45
C LEU A 568 0.33 -9.11 -26.13
N ILE A 569 1.46 -9.59 -25.64
CA ILE A 569 1.60 -10.23 -24.32
C ILE A 569 1.93 -9.15 -23.29
N MET A 570 1.01 -8.88 -22.38
CA MET A 570 1.07 -7.82 -21.36
C MET A 570 0.95 -8.41 -19.94
N PRO A 571 1.23 -7.65 -18.86
CA PRO A 571 0.99 -8.09 -17.49
C PRO A 571 -0.42 -8.67 -17.26
N GLY A 572 -1.45 -7.99 -17.78
CA GLY A 572 -2.83 -8.45 -17.66
C GLY A 572 -3.16 -9.72 -18.44
N SER A 573 -2.30 -10.12 -19.39
CA SER A 573 -2.48 -11.34 -20.20
C SER A 573 -1.80 -12.57 -19.61
N VAL A 574 -1.00 -12.42 -18.54
CA VAL A 574 -0.30 -13.55 -17.92
C VAL A 574 -1.35 -14.56 -17.41
N PRO A 575 -1.29 -15.84 -17.83
CA PRO A 575 -2.35 -16.81 -17.54
C PRO A 575 -2.18 -17.40 -16.13
N LEU A 576 -2.44 -16.57 -15.11
CA LEU A 576 -2.33 -16.91 -13.69
C LEU A 576 -3.40 -17.91 -13.21
N GLU A 577 -4.34 -18.28 -14.07
CA GLU A 577 -5.29 -19.38 -13.84
C GLU A 577 -4.68 -20.77 -14.16
N LYS A 578 -3.55 -20.82 -14.85
CA LYS A 578 -2.92 -22.07 -15.28
C LYS A 578 -1.87 -22.52 -14.27
N ASP A 579 -2.06 -23.71 -13.71
CA ASP A 579 -1.17 -24.28 -12.69
C ASP A 579 0.30 -24.34 -13.14
N SER A 580 0.54 -24.55 -14.43
CA SER A 580 1.88 -24.59 -14.99
C SER A 580 2.65 -23.25 -14.88
N VAL A 581 1.94 -22.12 -14.90
CA VAL A 581 2.52 -20.78 -14.70
C VAL A 581 2.55 -20.43 -13.21
N VAL A 582 1.51 -20.76 -12.46
CA VAL A 582 1.47 -20.57 -11.00
C VAL A 582 2.61 -21.32 -10.29
N THR A 583 2.89 -22.55 -10.73
CA THR A 583 3.99 -23.37 -10.20
C THR A 583 5.36 -22.77 -10.51
N GLU A 584 5.54 -22.11 -11.65
CA GLU A 584 6.78 -21.40 -11.96
C GLU A 584 6.93 -20.14 -11.11
N ILE A 585 5.87 -19.32 -11.00
CA ILE A 585 5.85 -18.13 -10.15
C ILE A 585 6.09 -18.45 -8.68
N SER A 586 5.47 -19.50 -8.17
CA SER A 586 5.56 -19.87 -6.75
C SER A 586 6.98 -20.32 -6.35
N GLN A 587 7.85 -20.68 -7.29
CA GLN A 587 9.26 -20.99 -6.98
C GLN A 587 10.03 -19.75 -6.53
N TYR A 588 9.56 -18.56 -6.90
CA TYR A 588 10.23 -17.29 -6.64
C TYR A 588 9.63 -16.50 -5.48
N LEU A 589 8.41 -16.86 -5.06
CA LEU A 589 7.67 -16.20 -3.98
C LEU A 589 7.64 -17.09 -2.73
N ASP A 590 7.31 -16.49 -1.58
CA ASP A 590 7.13 -17.23 -0.33
C ASP A 590 5.91 -18.17 -0.35
N ASP A 591 5.90 -19.16 0.55
CA ASP A 591 4.78 -20.09 0.71
C ASP A 591 3.53 -19.31 1.16
N ASN A 592 2.42 -19.41 0.40
CA ASN A 592 1.02 -18.95 0.67
C ASN A 592 0.34 -18.15 -0.47
N TRP A 593 0.96 -17.97 -1.64
CA TRP A 593 0.32 -17.21 -2.75
C TRP A 593 -0.78 -17.95 -3.51
N ARG A 594 -0.76 -19.30 -3.54
CA ARG A 594 -1.70 -20.11 -4.33
C ARG A 594 -3.18 -19.85 -3.99
N PRO A 595 -3.59 -19.81 -2.69
CA PRO A 595 -4.97 -19.49 -2.33
C PRO A 595 -5.41 -18.11 -2.84
N ILE A 596 -4.55 -17.09 -2.71
CA ILE A 596 -4.84 -15.71 -3.10
C ILE A 596 -4.98 -15.58 -4.62
N LEU A 597 -4.08 -16.23 -5.36
CA LEU A 597 -4.16 -16.29 -6.82
C LEU A 597 -5.49 -16.92 -7.28
N THR A 598 -5.95 -17.94 -6.56
CA THR A 598 -7.19 -18.66 -6.88
C THR A 598 -8.44 -17.85 -6.49
N SER A 599 -8.45 -17.18 -5.34
CA SER A 599 -9.64 -16.47 -4.84
C SER A 599 -9.77 -15.04 -5.39
N ASP A 600 -8.67 -14.31 -5.52
CA ASP A 600 -8.71 -12.85 -5.67
C ASP A 600 -8.05 -12.34 -6.96
N VAL A 601 -7.26 -13.16 -7.66
CA VAL A 601 -6.51 -12.73 -8.85
C VAL A 601 -7.01 -13.34 -10.16
N ALA A 602 -7.05 -14.68 -10.27
CA ALA A 602 -7.23 -15.32 -11.57
C ALA A 602 -7.93 -16.70 -11.56
N GLY A 603 -8.35 -17.26 -10.43
CA GLY A 603 -9.06 -18.55 -10.42
C GLY A 603 -10.43 -18.52 -11.11
N ASP A 604 -10.94 -19.70 -11.47
CA ASP A 604 -12.19 -19.90 -12.23
C ASP A 604 -13.47 -19.42 -11.50
N HIS A 605 -13.39 -19.16 -10.20
CA HIS A 605 -14.45 -18.56 -9.37
C HIS A 605 -13.93 -17.37 -8.55
N SER A 606 -12.85 -16.74 -9.02
CA SER A 606 -12.24 -15.62 -8.32
C SER A 606 -13.14 -14.38 -8.32
N VAL A 607 -12.87 -13.46 -7.39
CA VAL A 607 -13.54 -12.15 -7.31
C VAL A 607 -13.57 -11.43 -8.66
N PRO A 608 -12.44 -11.25 -9.39
CA PRO A 608 -12.49 -10.62 -10.71
C PRO A 608 -13.30 -11.42 -11.73
N TYR A 609 -13.23 -12.76 -11.73
CA TYR A 609 -14.06 -13.57 -12.62
C TYR A 609 -15.56 -13.32 -12.40
N ASN A 610 -15.99 -13.29 -11.13
CA ASN A 610 -17.38 -13.03 -10.79
C ASN A 610 -17.78 -11.58 -11.13
N LEU A 611 -16.92 -10.59 -10.88
CA LEU A 611 -17.19 -9.20 -11.25
C LEU A 611 -17.39 -8.99 -12.75
N ASP A 612 -16.55 -9.64 -13.56
CA ASP A 612 -16.68 -9.63 -15.03
C ASP A 612 -18.01 -10.27 -15.48
N ASN A 613 -18.46 -11.36 -14.84
CA ASN A 613 -19.73 -12.01 -15.14
C ASN A 613 -20.95 -11.22 -14.65
N ASP A 614 -20.84 -10.54 -13.52
CA ASP A 614 -21.91 -9.71 -12.93
C ASP A 614 -22.17 -8.43 -13.75
N HIS A 615 -21.18 -7.95 -14.52
CA HIS A 615 -21.24 -6.69 -15.24
C HIS A 615 -20.85 -6.84 -16.72
N ASP A 616 -21.84 -6.77 -17.62
CA ASP A 616 -21.67 -6.90 -19.08
C ASP A 616 -20.55 -6.00 -19.68
N LEU A 617 -20.36 -4.79 -19.12
CA LEU A 617 -19.33 -3.85 -19.59
C LEU A 617 -17.90 -4.32 -19.28
N PHE A 618 -17.71 -5.05 -18.19
CA PHE A 618 -16.42 -5.62 -17.80
C PHE A 618 -16.20 -6.97 -18.48
N GLY A 619 -17.24 -7.83 -18.50
CA GLY A 619 -17.20 -9.19 -19.01
C GLY A 619 -16.81 -9.32 -20.48
N LYS A 620 -17.27 -8.42 -21.37
CA LYS A 620 -16.96 -8.45 -22.82
C LYS A 620 -15.47 -8.52 -23.13
N ARG A 621 -14.63 -7.99 -22.25
CA ARG A 621 -13.18 -7.90 -22.44
C ARG A 621 -12.40 -8.31 -21.18
N SER A 622 -13.04 -9.08 -20.29
CA SER A 622 -12.47 -9.57 -19.03
C SER A 622 -11.65 -8.51 -18.27
N VAL A 623 -12.23 -7.33 -18.10
CA VAL A 623 -11.51 -6.14 -17.64
C VAL A 623 -10.96 -6.34 -16.23
N THR A 624 -11.77 -6.82 -15.28
CA THR A 624 -11.34 -6.97 -13.89
C THR A 624 -10.29 -8.06 -13.72
N GLN A 625 -10.38 -9.17 -14.47
CA GLN A 625 -9.34 -10.20 -14.49
C GLN A 625 -8.00 -9.68 -15.01
N ARG A 626 -7.99 -8.92 -16.11
CA ARG A 626 -6.75 -8.34 -16.63
C ARG A 626 -6.15 -7.32 -15.66
N LEU A 627 -6.97 -6.48 -15.02
CA LEU A 627 -6.50 -5.54 -14.00
C LEU A 627 -5.90 -6.26 -12.79
N ALA A 628 -6.56 -7.29 -12.28
CA ALA A 628 -6.07 -8.08 -11.14
C ALA A 628 -4.71 -8.73 -11.44
N ARG A 629 -4.56 -9.34 -12.62
CA ARG A 629 -3.29 -9.93 -13.08
C ARG A 629 -2.19 -8.87 -13.23
N SER A 630 -2.50 -7.71 -13.80
CA SER A 630 -1.57 -6.58 -13.90
C SER A 630 -1.09 -6.09 -12.54
N ILE A 631 -2.00 -5.94 -11.56
CA ILE A 631 -1.62 -5.55 -10.18
C ILE A 631 -0.71 -6.61 -9.57
N PHE A 632 -1.06 -7.89 -9.70
CA PHE A 632 -0.25 -8.98 -9.15
C PHE A 632 1.16 -8.98 -9.74
N ILE A 633 1.31 -8.97 -11.06
CA ILE A 633 2.62 -8.99 -11.71
C ILE A 633 3.43 -7.74 -11.38
N ALA A 634 2.81 -6.58 -11.23
CA ALA A 634 3.50 -5.32 -10.98
C ALA A 634 3.86 -5.07 -9.52
N ALA A 635 3.01 -5.45 -8.57
CA ALA A 635 3.16 -5.07 -7.16
C ALA A 635 3.87 -6.13 -6.30
N THR A 636 3.72 -7.41 -6.63
CA THR A 636 4.16 -8.52 -5.76
C THR A 636 5.65 -8.46 -5.37
N PRO A 637 6.60 -8.14 -6.28
CA PRO A 637 8.02 -8.06 -5.90
C PRO A 637 8.33 -6.95 -4.90
N SER A 638 7.50 -5.89 -4.85
CA SER A 638 7.73 -4.70 -4.03
C SER A 638 7.17 -4.81 -2.60
N LEU A 639 6.60 -5.96 -2.21
CA LEU A 639 5.87 -6.11 -0.94
C LEU A 639 6.69 -5.80 0.31
N HIS A 640 7.97 -6.15 0.29
CA HIS A 640 8.90 -5.92 1.41
C HIS A 640 9.67 -4.60 1.29
N THR A 641 9.37 -3.78 0.28
CA THR A 641 10.05 -2.49 0.06
C THR A 641 9.29 -1.32 0.69
N ALA A 642 9.98 -0.20 0.90
CA ALA A 642 9.35 1.03 1.39
C ALA A 642 8.26 1.59 0.45
N HIS A 643 8.32 1.24 -0.85
CA HIS A 643 7.40 1.71 -1.88
C HIS A 643 6.55 0.56 -2.44
N LYS A 644 5.79 -0.12 -1.57
CA LYS A 644 4.87 -1.19 -1.99
C LYS A 644 3.73 -0.70 -2.90
N GLY A 645 3.34 -1.55 -3.83
CA GLY A 645 2.19 -1.37 -4.71
C GLY A 645 2.46 -0.58 -5.98
N VAL A 646 1.48 -0.62 -6.89
CA VAL A 646 1.54 -0.01 -8.23
C VAL A 646 0.45 1.04 -8.40
N ASP A 647 0.76 2.12 -9.11
CA ASP A 647 -0.15 3.22 -9.40
C ASP A 647 -1.07 2.93 -10.60
N LYS A 648 -2.23 3.60 -10.64
CA LYS A 648 -3.25 3.39 -11.70
C LYS A 648 -2.70 3.48 -13.13
N PRO A 649 -1.89 4.50 -13.52
CA PRO A 649 -1.41 4.60 -14.90
C PRO A 649 -0.58 3.40 -15.35
N ARG A 650 0.23 2.82 -14.46
CA ARG A 650 0.99 1.59 -14.77
C ARG A 650 0.10 0.35 -14.85
N ILE A 651 -0.87 0.22 -13.95
CA ILE A 651 -1.88 -0.87 -14.05
C ILE A 651 -2.60 -0.81 -15.41
N PHE A 652 -2.97 0.40 -15.85
CA PHE A 652 -3.65 0.61 -17.12
C PHE A 652 -2.73 0.32 -18.30
N LEU A 653 -1.48 0.76 -18.27
CA LEU A 653 -0.48 0.44 -19.28
C LEU A 653 -0.24 -1.08 -19.41
N GLY A 654 -0.33 -1.82 -18.29
CA GLY A 654 -0.24 -3.28 -18.29
C GLY A 654 -1.50 -4.02 -18.79
N THR A 655 -2.59 -3.31 -19.04
CA THR A 655 -3.94 -3.89 -19.27
C THR A 655 -4.63 -3.42 -20.54
N ALA A 656 -4.44 -2.16 -20.93
CA ALA A 656 -5.20 -1.51 -21.99
C ALA A 656 -4.68 -1.89 -23.39
N ILE A 657 -5.60 -2.27 -24.27
CA ILE A 657 -5.36 -2.45 -25.70
C ILE A 657 -6.43 -1.68 -26.50
N PRO A 658 -6.21 -1.38 -27.78
CA PRO A 658 -7.20 -0.69 -28.60
C PRO A 658 -8.60 -1.35 -28.54
N GLY A 659 -9.63 -0.51 -28.52
CA GLY A 659 -11.02 -0.92 -28.24
C GLY A 659 -11.39 -1.04 -26.75
N ASP A 660 -10.43 -0.96 -25.81
CA ASP A 660 -10.76 -0.75 -24.39
C ASP A 660 -11.20 0.69 -24.13
N VAL A 661 -12.08 0.87 -23.14
CA VAL A 661 -12.53 2.18 -22.66
C VAL A 661 -11.92 2.40 -21.26
N PRO A 662 -10.89 3.26 -21.10
CA PRO A 662 -10.22 3.46 -19.81
C PRO A 662 -11.13 3.91 -18.67
N GLY A 663 -12.25 4.59 -18.97
CA GLY A 663 -13.27 4.92 -17.98
C GLY A 663 -13.84 3.70 -17.25
N ASN A 664 -13.99 2.56 -17.94
CA ASN A 664 -14.47 1.32 -17.31
C ASN A 664 -13.43 0.74 -16.34
N PHE A 665 -12.15 1.02 -16.53
CA PHE A 665 -11.07 0.47 -15.70
C PHE A 665 -11.10 1.08 -14.29
N HIS A 666 -11.46 2.36 -14.17
CA HIS A 666 -11.65 3.01 -12.87
C HIS A 666 -12.74 2.32 -12.05
N SER A 667 -13.92 2.18 -12.65
CA SER A 667 -15.05 1.52 -11.99
C SER A 667 -14.72 0.06 -11.65
N ALA A 668 -14.08 -0.66 -12.57
CA ALA A 668 -13.61 -2.03 -12.34
C ALA A 668 -12.60 -2.13 -11.18
N LEU A 669 -11.63 -1.20 -11.07
CA LEU A 669 -10.69 -1.15 -9.95
C LEU A 669 -11.39 -0.86 -8.63
N ASP A 670 -12.35 0.04 -8.61
CA ASP A 670 -13.10 0.38 -7.38
C ASP A 670 -13.96 -0.82 -6.93
N HIS A 671 -14.62 -1.52 -7.86
CA HIS A 671 -15.32 -2.77 -7.55
C HIS A 671 -14.38 -3.87 -7.07
N LEU A 672 -13.19 -4.01 -7.67
CA LEU A 672 -12.19 -4.98 -7.25
C LEU A 672 -11.68 -4.68 -5.84
N ALA A 673 -11.31 -3.43 -5.55
CA ALA A 673 -10.89 -2.98 -4.22
C ALA A 673 -11.97 -3.19 -3.15
N ASN A 674 -13.25 -3.06 -3.54
CA ASN A 674 -14.39 -3.27 -2.65
C ASN A 674 -14.81 -4.74 -2.52
N LYS A 675 -14.39 -5.67 -3.40
CA LYS A 675 -14.78 -7.10 -3.33
C LYS A 675 -13.62 -8.06 -3.00
N ALA A 676 -12.37 -7.73 -3.33
CA ALA A 676 -11.19 -8.59 -3.06
C ALA A 676 -10.70 -8.48 -1.60
N THR A 677 -10.51 -9.63 -0.94
CA THR A 677 -10.12 -9.79 0.46
C THR A 677 -8.66 -9.42 0.71
N TYR A 678 -7.79 -9.73 -0.24
CA TYR A 678 -6.34 -9.57 -0.13
C TYR A 678 -5.80 -8.35 -0.89
N LEU A 679 -6.68 -7.57 -1.55
CA LEU A 679 -6.31 -6.34 -2.25
C LEU A 679 -6.31 -5.16 -1.27
N TYR A 680 -5.20 -4.44 -1.27
CA TYR A 680 -5.01 -3.22 -0.49
C TYR A 680 -4.92 -2.00 -1.40
N THR A 681 -5.35 -0.86 -0.86
CA THR A 681 -5.29 0.44 -1.53
C THR A 681 -4.76 1.49 -0.57
N ASP A 682 -3.71 2.22 -0.96
CA ASP A 682 -3.17 3.35 -0.20
C ASP A 682 -2.65 4.43 -1.15
N ALA A 683 -3.02 5.70 -0.92
CA ALA A 683 -2.60 6.86 -1.72
C ALA A 683 -2.61 6.64 -3.26
N ALA A 684 -3.65 5.97 -3.78
CA ALA A 684 -3.83 5.57 -5.19
C ALA A 684 -2.88 4.47 -5.73
N ARG A 685 -2.21 3.73 -4.83
CA ARG A 685 -1.45 2.51 -5.15
C ARG A 685 -2.22 1.26 -4.73
N TYR A 686 -2.02 0.18 -5.49
CA TYR A 686 -2.72 -1.10 -5.34
C TYR A 686 -1.71 -2.24 -5.19
N TRP A 687 -1.96 -3.17 -4.27
CA TRP A 687 -1.18 -4.41 -4.15
C TRP A 687 -1.99 -5.54 -3.51
N TYR A 688 -1.65 -6.78 -3.86
CA TYR A 688 -2.12 -7.95 -3.11
C TYR A 688 -1.14 -8.26 -2.00
N ASP A 689 -1.62 -8.59 -0.81
CA ASP A 689 -0.81 -9.06 0.32
C ASP A 689 -1.19 -10.50 0.69
N THR A 690 -0.33 -11.19 1.42
CA THR A 690 -0.63 -12.54 1.93
C THR A 690 -1.63 -12.54 3.09
N HIS A 691 -1.79 -11.38 3.73
CA HIS A 691 -2.70 -11.22 4.86
C HIS A 691 -4.03 -10.59 4.43
N ALA A 692 -5.12 -10.98 5.08
CA ALA A 692 -6.44 -10.43 4.82
C ALA A 692 -6.54 -8.96 5.24
N ASN A 693 -7.27 -8.15 4.46
CA ASN A 693 -7.48 -6.73 4.74
C ASN A 693 -8.48 -6.52 5.90
N THR A 694 -7.95 -6.41 7.12
CA THR A 694 -8.72 -6.22 8.37
C THR A 694 -9.59 -4.96 8.39
N THR A 695 -9.16 -3.91 7.68
CA THR A 695 -9.91 -2.64 7.64
C THR A 695 -11.19 -2.79 6.85
N ARG A 696 -11.18 -3.62 5.80
CA ARG A 696 -12.38 -3.93 5.05
C ARG A 696 -13.33 -4.84 5.82
N ALA A 697 -12.81 -5.89 6.47
CA ALA A 697 -13.63 -6.75 7.32
C ALA A 697 -14.40 -5.95 8.39
N ALA A 698 -13.75 -4.95 9.00
CA ALA A 698 -14.42 -4.03 9.90
C ALA A 698 -15.50 -3.20 9.19
N ARG A 699 -15.20 -2.58 8.04
CA ARG A 699 -16.15 -1.75 7.30
C ARG A 699 -17.40 -2.53 6.84
N ASP A 700 -17.21 -3.73 6.30
CA ASP A 700 -18.30 -4.58 5.83
C ASP A 700 -19.21 -5.01 7.01
N HIS A 701 -18.61 -5.35 8.16
CA HIS A 701 -19.36 -5.62 9.38
C HIS A 701 -20.12 -4.37 9.88
N ALA A 702 -19.50 -3.19 9.89
CA ALA A 702 -20.14 -1.94 10.31
C ALA A 702 -21.38 -1.60 9.47
N ALA A 703 -21.32 -1.83 8.16
CA ALA A 703 -22.43 -1.61 7.23
C ALA A 703 -23.57 -2.62 7.41
N GLY A 704 -23.26 -3.84 7.82
CA GLY A 704 -24.24 -4.92 8.06
C GLY A 704 -24.94 -4.87 9.43
N LEU A 705 -24.48 -4.03 10.36
CA LEU A 705 -25.04 -3.98 11.73
C LEU A 705 -26.49 -3.47 11.75
N PRO A 706 -27.43 -4.21 12.37
CA PRO A 706 -28.77 -3.71 12.66
C PRO A 706 -28.73 -2.49 13.57
N LYS A 707 -29.60 -1.50 13.32
CA LYS A 707 -29.68 -0.27 14.12
C LYS A 707 -30.02 -0.55 15.60
N ALA A 708 -30.83 -1.58 15.87
CA ALA A 708 -31.18 -1.98 17.22
C ALA A 708 -29.96 -2.42 18.05
N ASP A 709 -29.01 -3.15 17.45
CA ASP A 709 -27.79 -3.61 18.14
C ASP A 709 -26.85 -2.44 18.47
N VAL A 710 -26.80 -1.45 17.59
CA VAL A 710 -26.03 -0.21 17.79
C VAL A 710 -26.59 0.58 18.97
N TRP A 711 -27.92 0.73 19.07
CA TRP A 711 -28.52 1.45 20.18
C TRP A 711 -28.50 0.68 21.50
N ALA A 712 -28.61 -0.65 21.47
CA ALA A 712 -28.43 -1.47 22.67
C ALA A 712 -27.03 -1.25 23.30
N GLU A 713 -25.99 -1.07 22.50
CA GLU A 713 -24.65 -0.71 22.99
C GLU A 713 -24.62 0.69 23.62
N VAL A 714 -25.33 1.67 23.06
CA VAL A 714 -25.45 3.02 23.65
C VAL A 714 -26.20 2.98 24.99
N GLU A 715 -27.30 2.24 25.07
CA GLU A 715 -28.08 2.06 26.31
C GLU A 715 -27.25 1.38 27.39
N ALA A 716 -26.48 0.34 27.04
CA ALA A 716 -25.56 -0.32 27.97
C ALA A 716 -24.50 0.65 28.52
N ARG A 717 -23.97 1.55 27.70
CA ARG A 717 -23.01 2.59 28.12
C ARG A 717 -23.63 3.66 29.00
N LEU A 718 -24.88 4.07 28.73
CA LEU A 718 -25.61 5.01 29.58
C LEU A 718 -25.91 4.41 30.95
N ASP A 719 -26.28 3.12 31.02
CA ASP A 719 -26.46 2.44 32.30
C ASP A 719 -25.14 2.25 33.06
N ALA A 720 -24.04 1.98 32.36
CA ALA A 720 -22.71 1.97 32.96
C ALA A 720 -22.34 3.36 33.52
N ALA A 721 -22.61 4.44 32.77
CA ALA A 721 -22.40 5.81 33.23
C ALA A 721 -23.25 6.13 34.47
N ARG A 722 -24.51 5.67 34.52
CA ARG A 722 -25.38 5.77 35.70
C ARG A 722 -24.79 5.06 36.91
N ARG A 723 -24.28 3.84 36.75
CA ARG A 723 -23.65 3.07 37.84
C ARG A 723 -22.33 3.67 38.33
N ALA A 724 -21.60 4.34 37.44
CA ALA A 724 -20.32 4.97 37.77
C ALA A 724 -20.48 6.34 38.46
N SER A 725 -21.58 7.05 38.21
CA SER A 725 -21.81 8.38 38.79
C SER A 725 -21.98 8.32 40.31
N ARG A 726 -21.35 9.30 40.99
CA ARG A 726 -21.51 9.53 42.44
C ARG A 726 -22.38 10.77 42.74
N ASP A 727 -22.95 11.37 41.70
CA ASP A 727 -23.78 12.56 41.86
C ASP A 727 -25.08 12.24 42.59
N THR A 728 -25.50 13.18 43.43
CA THR A 728 -26.72 13.04 44.24
C THR A 728 -27.73 14.15 43.93
N SER A 729 -27.54 14.91 42.85
CA SER A 729 -28.43 16.01 42.45
C SER A 729 -29.87 15.54 42.19
N PHE A 730 -30.04 14.28 41.75
CA PHE A 730 -31.34 13.64 41.52
C PHE A 730 -31.54 12.47 42.49
N VAL A 731 -32.77 12.24 42.95
CA VAL A 731 -33.09 11.12 43.86
C VAL A 731 -33.19 9.79 43.11
N GLY A 732 -33.57 9.82 41.83
CA GLY A 732 -33.61 8.65 40.97
C GLY A 732 -33.22 8.97 39.53
N ILE A 733 -32.56 8.02 38.87
CA ILE A 733 -32.11 8.12 37.49
C ILE A 733 -32.65 6.93 36.70
N HIS A 734 -33.39 7.20 35.63
CA HIS A 734 -34.01 6.21 34.76
C HIS A 734 -33.35 6.28 33.39
N VAL A 735 -32.65 5.22 32.99
CA VAL A 735 -31.96 5.14 31.69
C VAL A 735 -32.84 4.43 30.69
N CYS A 736 -33.14 5.11 29.59
CA CYS A 736 -33.87 4.60 28.42
C CYS A 736 -35.11 3.76 28.78
N PRO A 737 -36.04 4.31 29.59
CA PRO A 737 -37.28 3.58 29.92
C PRO A 737 -38.07 3.27 28.65
N SER A 738 -38.66 2.09 28.59
CA SER A 738 -39.41 1.63 27.41
C SER A 738 -40.72 2.39 27.24
N ASN A 739 -41.33 2.82 28.35
CA ASN A 739 -42.55 3.62 28.35
C ASN A 739 -42.68 4.43 29.66
N SER A 740 -43.71 5.29 29.74
CA SER A 740 -43.95 6.18 30.89
C SER A 740 -44.32 5.45 32.19
N ALA A 741 -44.73 4.17 32.15
CA ALA A 741 -45.06 3.38 33.34
C ALA A 741 -43.82 2.96 34.15
N ASP A 742 -42.66 2.85 33.47
CA ASP A 742 -41.38 2.47 34.08
C ASP A 742 -40.82 3.58 35.01
N ILE A 743 -41.40 4.78 34.95
CA ILE A 743 -40.97 5.95 35.72
C ILE A 743 -41.96 6.16 36.89
N PRO A 744 -41.53 5.98 38.15
CA PRO A 744 -42.39 6.22 39.31
C PRO A 744 -42.90 7.65 39.39
N ASP A 745 -44.10 7.85 39.93
CA ASP A 745 -44.69 9.15 40.19
C ASP A 745 -44.52 9.48 41.68
N GLU A 746 -43.41 10.13 42.00
CA GLU A 746 -43.01 10.49 43.37
C GLU A 746 -42.65 11.97 43.45
N PRO A 747 -42.80 12.62 44.61
CA PRO A 747 -42.58 14.06 44.73
C PRO A 747 -41.10 14.49 44.70
N SER A 748 -40.15 13.55 44.71
CA SER A 748 -38.71 13.85 44.65
C SER A 748 -38.21 13.93 43.21
N THR A 749 -37.30 14.87 42.93
CA THR A 749 -36.83 15.14 41.57
C THR A 749 -36.00 13.98 41.00
N ARG A 750 -36.35 13.53 39.79
CA ARG A 750 -35.77 12.39 39.08
C ARG A 750 -35.32 12.78 37.68
N LEU A 751 -34.19 12.20 37.25
CA LEU A 751 -33.65 12.35 35.90
C LEU A 751 -34.05 11.15 35.03
N VAL A 752 -34.56 11.41 33.84
CA VAL A 752 -34.93 10.41 32.85
C VAL A 752 -34.07 10.61 31.62
N ILE A 753 -33.14 9.71 31.34
CA ILE A 753 -32.32 9.75 30.13
C ILE A 753 -33.11 9.04 29.03
N ALA A 754 -33.48 9.78 27.99
CA ALA A 754 -34.29 9.25 26.89
C ALA A 754 -33.51 8.21 26.06
N SER A 755 -34.22 7.37 25.30
CA SER A 755 -33.59 6.50 24.30
C SER A 755 -32.82 7.34 23.27
N PRO A 756 -31.68 6.87 22.73
CA PRO A 756 -30.93 7.60 21.70
C PRO A 756 -31.73 7.91 20.43
N GLU A 757 -32.84 7.19 20.18
CA GLU A 757 -33.74 7.49 19.05
C GLU A 757 -34.64 8.72 19.28
N VAL A 758 -34.76 9.14 20.54
CA VAL A 758 -35.58 10.26 20.98
C VAL A 758 -34.72 11.52 21.01
N THR A 759 -34.69 12.24 19.88
CA THR A 759 -33.78 13.37 19.65
C THR A 759 -34.45 14.73 19.74
N HIS A 760 -33.65 15.75 20.04
CA HIS A 760 -34.03 17.15 20.04
C HIS A 760 -33.16 17.97 19.10
N VAL A 761 -33.74 19.04 18.55
CA VAL A 761 -33.03 20.05 17.74
C VAL A 761 -33.22 21.39 18.44
N ASN A 762 -32.11 22.13 18.62
CA ASN A 762 -32.11 23.43 19.29
C ASN A 762 -33.24 24.35 18.79
N LYS A 763 -34.02 24.91 19.72
CA LYS A 763 -35.19 25.80 19.49
C LYS A 763 -36.39 25.16 18.78
N SER A 764 -36.40 23.85 18.57
CA SER A 764 -37.58 23.15 18.06
C SER A 764 -38.62 22.96 19.16
N THR A 765 -39.89 23.16 18.85
CA THR A 765 -41.00 22.92 19.81
C THR A 765 -41.74 21.60 19.54
N SER A 766 -41.35 20.85 18.50
CA SER A 766 -42.06 19.65 18.03
C SER A 766 -41.15 18.48 17.66
N SER A 767 -40.00 18.34 18.31
CA SER A 767 -39.11 17.18 18.13
C SER A 767 -39.64 15.91 18.80
N SER A 768 -39.14 14.73 18.41
CA SER A 768 -39.52 13.45 19.03
C SER A 768 -39.26 13.43 20.54
N ALA A 769 -38.17 14.07 20.99
CA ALA A 769 -37.90 14.27 22.42
C ALA A 769 -38.92 15.16 23.14
N MET A 770 -39.49 16.17 22.47
CA MET A 770 -40.49 17.03 23.09
C MET A 770 -41.83 16.29 23.23
N SER A 771 -42.24 15.56 22.19
CA SER A 771 -43.46 14.72 22.27
C SER A 771 -43.34 13.61 23.30
N TRP A 772 -42.16 12.97 23.39
CA TRP A 772 -41.93 11.90 24.36
C TRP A 772 -41.85 12.44 25.80
N ALA A 773 -41.17 13.58 26.01
CA ALA A 773 -41.14 14.24 27.30
C ALA A 773 -42.53 14.69 27.75
N ALA A 774 -43.37 15.19 26.83
CA ALA A 774 -44.76 15.55 27.12
C ALA A 774 -45.56 14.33 27.61
N ASP A 775 -45.46 13.19 26.92
CA ASP A 775 -46.12 11.94 27.34
C ASP A 775 -45.64 11.46 28.71
N VAL A 776 -44.32 11.46 28.95
CA VAL A 776 -43.73 11.08 30.24
C VAL A 776 -44.21 11.98 31.38
N LEU A 777 -44.41 13.28 31.12
CA LEU A 777 -44.87 14.24 32.11
C LEU A 777 -46.38 14.19 32.35
N GLU A 778 -47.17 13.80 31.35
CA GLU A 778 -48.63 13.74 31.45
C GLU A 778 -49.12 12.39 31.97
N HIS A 779 -48.42 11.31 31.65
CA HIS A 779 -48.86 9.94 31.90
C HIS A 779 -47.88 9.11 32.75
N ARG A 780 -48.44 8.13 33.43
CA ARG A 780 -47.74 6.98 34.03
C ARG A 780 -48.47 5.72 33.58
N GLY A 781 -48.07 5.18 32.42
CA GLY A 781 -48.83 4.13 31.75
C GLY A 781 -50.21 4.66 31.33
N ALA A 782 -51.28 3.98 31.75
CA ALA A 782 -52.65 4.39 31.43
C ALA A 782 -53.23 5.49 32.36
N GLY A 783 -52.53 5.83 33.45
CA GLY A 783 -52.97 6.84 34.42
C GLY A 783 -52.34 8.22 34.19
N ASN A 784 -52.98 9.26 34.71
CA ASN A 784 -52.41 10.62 34.70
C ASN A 784 -51.32 10.75 35.78
N ARG A 785 -50.25 11.47 35.45
CA ARG A 785 -49.16 11.78 36.38
C ARG A 785 -49.47 13.01 37.22
N SER A 786 -49.26 12.92 38.53
CA SER A 786 -49.48 14.00 39.49
C SER A 786 -48.24 14.88 39.66
N TYR A 787 -47.05 14.31 39.86
CA TYR A 787 -45.86 15.07 40.23
C TYR A 787 -45.03 15.50 39.02
N LYS A 788 -45.64 16.27 38.12
CA LYS A 788 -45.00 16.65 36.83
C LYS A 788 -43.74 17.50 37.01
N ASN A 789 -43.71 18.36 38.01
CA ASN A 789 -42.56 19.23 38.26
C ASN A 789 -41.34 18.46 38.84
N SER A 790 -41.51 17.19 39.23
CA SER A 790 -40.43 16.33 39.74
C SER A 790 -39.59 15.65 38.64
N LEU A 791 -39.96 15.75 37.36
CA LEU A 791 -39.24 15.05 36.30
C LEU A 791 -38.41 15.99 35.42
N VAL A 792 -37.22 15.53 35.06
CA VAL A 792 -36.36 16.13 34.05
C VAL A 792 -35.97 15.07 33.03
N VAL A 793 -36.15 15.34 31.75
CA VAL A 793 -35.77 14.44 30.66
C VAL A 793 -34.46 14.90 30.04
N LEU A 794 -33.45 14.03 29.92
CA LEU A 794 -32.22 14.30 29.19
C LEU A 794 -32.25 13.57 27.84
N ALA A 795 -32.27 14.34 26.75
CA ALA A 795 -32.40 13.83 25.39
C ALA A 795 -31.12 14.06 24.56
N ALA A 796 -30.98 13.25 23.50
CA ALA A 796 -29.91 13.33 22.53
C ALA A 796 -30.11 14.51 21.55
N ASP A 797 -29.04 15.16 21.12
CA ASP A 797 -29.07 16.09 19.98
C ASP A 797 -29.17 15.34 18.65
N ASP A 798 -30.06 15.77 17.75
CA ASP A 798 -30.33 15.05 16.49
C ASP A 798 -29.11 14.88 15.58
N LYS A 799 -28.24 15.88 15.50
CA LYS A 799 -27.04 15.79 14.65
C LYS A 799 -26.01 14.88 15.30
N ARG A 800 -25.78 15.06 16.59
CA ARG A 800 -24.81 14.27 17.36
C ARG A 800 -25.21 12.81 17.49
N ALA A 801 -26.50 12.50 17.55
CA ALA A 801 -27.00 11.14 17.57
C ALA A 801 -26.56 10.34 16.33
N ARG A 802 -26.55 10.96 15.14
CA ARG A 802 -26.07 10.29 13.91
C ARG A 802 -24.57 10.04 13.94
N GLU A 803 -23.80 11.01 14.44
CA GLU A 803 -22.34 10.87 14.63
C GLU A 803 -22.01 9.77 15.66
N LEU A 804 -22.79 9.69 16.74
CA LEU A 804 -22.67 8.63 17.74
C LEU A 804 -23.02 7.26 17.13
N GLU A 805 -24.07 7.16 16.32
CA GLU A 805 -24.43 5.92 15.62
C GLU A 805 -23.26 5.40 14.76
N GLU A 806 -22.65 6.28 13.95
CA GLU A 806 -21.49 5.92 13.12
C GLU A 806 -20.28 5.49 13.95
N ALA A 807 -19.97 6.22 15.03
CA ALA A 807 -18.86 5.89 15.92
C ALA A 807 -19.05 4.52 16.61
N VAL A 808 -20.27 4.21 17.06
CA VAL A 808 -20.59 2.92 17.69
C VAL A 808 -20.52 1.78 16.68
N ARG A 809 -20.98 1.99 15.44
CA ARG A 809 -20.83 0.99 14.36
C ARG A 809 -19.36 0.66 14.09
N GLU A 810 -18.50 1.67 14.04
CA GLU A 810 -17.06 1.48 13.88
C GLU A 810 -16.45 0.71 15.06
N PHE A 811 -16.80 1.07 16.30
CA PHE A 811 -16.37 0.35 17.49
C PHE A 811 -16.79 -1.12 17.47
N LEU A 812 -18.08 -1.40 17.22
CA LEU A 812 -18.61 -2.77 17.17
C LEU A 812 -17.96 -3.60 16.06
N ALA A 813 -17.65 -2.99 14.93
CA ALA A 813 -16.90 -3.63 13.85
C ALA A 813 -15.47 -4.00 14.25
N TRP A 814 -14.72 -3.09 14.87
CA TRP A 814 -13.38 -3.41 15.35
C TRP A 814 -13.40 -4.41 16.51
N ARG A 815 -14.41 -4.37 17.37
CA ARG A 815 -14.66 -5.38 18.41
C ARG A 815 -14.89 -6.75 17.78
N TYR A 816 -15.68 -6.84 16.72
CA TYR A 816 -15.87 -8.08 15.97
C TYR A 816 -14.56 -8.60 15.38
N VAL A 817 -13.81 -7.76 14.67
CA VAL A 817 -12.53 -8.16 14.06
C VAL A 817 -11.53 -8.64 15.10
N HIS A 818 -11.43 -7.95 16.24
CA HIS A 818 -10.54 -8.33 17.33
C HIS A 818 -10.97 -9.65 17.99
N THR A 819 -12.26 -9.81 18.28
CA THR A 819 -12.78 -11.04 18.93
C THR A 819 -12.67 -12.26 18.03
N ASN A 820 -12.79 -12.06 16.72
CA ASN A 820 -12.75 -13.12 15.71
C ASN A 820 -11.39 -13.26 15.02
N ALA A 821 -10.32 -12.72 15.62
CA ALA A 821 -8.98 -12.66 15.02
C ALA A 821 -8.47 -14.03 14.53
N ASP A 822 -8.65 -15.09 15.33
CA ASP A 822 -8.22 -16.45 14.95
C ASP A 822 -9.00 -16.98 13.75
N SER A 823 -10.32 -16.78 13.73
CA SER A 823 -11.19 -17.23 12.62
C SER A 823 -10.96 -16.45 11.32
N LEU A 824 -10.50 -15.20 11.43
CA LEU A 824 -10.12 -14.34 10.31
C LEU A 824 -8.66 -14.55 9.88
N GLY A 825 -7.93 -15.46 10.53
CA GLY A 825 -6.53 -15.77 10.22
C GLY A 825 -5.57 -14.61 10.50
N LEU A 826 -5.88 -13.75 11.49
CA LEU A 826 -5.06 -12.58 11.80
C LEU A 826 -3.80 -12.97 12.56
N GLY A 827 -2.64 -12.55 12.07
CA GLY A 827 -1.37 -12.74 12.76
C GLY A 827 -1.24 -11.89 14.04
N GLY A 828 -0.22 -12.16 14.87
CA GLY A 828 -0.03 -11.46 16.15
C GLY A 828 0.09 -9.93 16.06
N GLN A 829 0.73 -9.41 15.01
CA GLN A 829 0.83 -7.96 14.79
C GLN A 829 -0.53 -7.34 14.37
N GLN A 830 -1.31 -8.06 13.57
CA GLN A 830 -2.63 -7.62 13.10
C GLN A 830 -3.67 -7.65 14.21
N THR A 831 -3.59 -8.64 15.09
CA THR A 831 -4.43 -8.73 16.29
C THR A 831 -4.19 -7.51 17.20
N ARG A 832 -2.93 -7.17 17.48
CA ARG A 832 -2.58 -5.95 18.23
C ARG A 832 -3.02 -4.67 17.53
N GLN A 833 -2.97 -4.63 16.19
CA GLN A 833 -3.46 -3.50 15.42
C GLN A 833 -4.99 -3.35 15.53
N SER A 834 -5.75 -4.45 15.45
CA SER A 834 -7.20 -4.45 15.63
C SER A 834 -7.60 -4.02 17.05
N GLU A 835 -6.87 -4.48 18.07
CA GLU A 835 -7.06 -4.06 19.46
C GLU A 835 -6.81 -2.56 19.63
N SER A 836 -5.71 -2.04 19.07
CA SER A 836 -5.41 -0.61 19.11
C SER A 836 -6.48 0.23 18.41
N ARG A 837 -7.02 -0.23 17.28
CA ARG A 837 -8.11 0.47 16.57
C ARG A 837 -9.44 0.37 17.34
N MET A 838 -9.76 -0.78 17.91
CA MET A 838 -10.92 -0.96 18.79
C MET A 838 -10.87 0.01 19.97
N ASN A 839 -9.74 0.10 20.67
CA ASN A 839 -9.58 1.01 21.82
C ASN A 839 -9.69 2.48 21.42
N LYS A 840 -9.20 2.86 20.25
CA LYS A 840 -9.38 4.23 19.73
C LYS A 840 -10.84 4.53 19.40
N ALA A 841 -11.53 3.60 18.72
CA ALA A 841 -12.96 3.74 18.44
C ALA A 841 -13.79 3.81 19.73
N ASP A 842 -13.42 3.03 20.75
CA ASP A 842 -14.07 3.04 22.06
C ASP A 842 -13.99 4.42 22.75
N ALA A 843 -12.80 5.02 22.75
CA ALA A 843 -12.60 6.37 23.29
C ALA A 843 -13.44 7.42 22.55
N VAL A 844 -13.52 7.33 21.21
CA VAL A 844 -14.36 8.23 20.39
C VAL A 844 -15.85 8.07 20.75
N VAL A 845 -16.32 6.85 20.98
CA VAL A 845 -17.71 6.61 21.43
C VAL A 845 -17.96 7.23 22.80
N ALA A 846 -17.03 7.11 23.75
CA ALA A 846 -17.16 7.71 25.07
C ALA A 846 -17.31 9.24 24.99
N ASP A 847 -16.47 9.91 24.19
CA ASP A 847 -16.54 11.36 23.96
C ASP A 847 -17.88 11.74 23.29
N ARG A 848 -18.27 11.01 22.24
CA ARG A 848 -19.51 11.30 21.48
C ARG A 848 -20.76 11.06 22.30
N LEU A 849 -20.76 10.12 23.23
CA LEU A 849 -21.87 9.88 24.16
C LEU A 849 -22.16 11.15 24.97
N LEU A 850 -21.11 11.76 25.52
CA LEU A 850 -21.19 12.98 26.33
C LEU A 850 -21.59 14.20 25.52
N ASP A 851 -21.13 14.30 24.26
CA ASP A 851 -21.51 15.38 23.33
C ASP A 851 -22.95 15.26 22.82
N THR A 852 -23.52 14.05 22.87
CA THR A 852 -24.84 13.75 22.30
C THR A 852 -25.97 14.03 23.30
N PHE A 853 -25.86 13.55 24.53
CA PHE A 853 -26.90 13.71 25.55
C PHE A 853 -26.76 15.05 26.28
N ILE A 854 -27.34 16.10 25.70
CA ILE A 854 -27.14 17.48 26.16
C ILE A 854 -28.44 18.27 26.35
N TRP A 855 -29.61 17.75 26.00
CA TRP A 855 -30.86 18.51 26.08
C TRP A 855 -31.67 18.13 27.32
N ALA A 856 -31.61 18.96 28.36
CA ALA A 856 -32.45 18.82 29.55
C ALA A 856 -33.81 19.48 29.29
N ILE A 857 -34.85 18.66 29.14
CA ILE A 857 -36.24 19.04 28.87
C ILE A 857 -37.05 18.92 30.15
N LEU A 858 -37.80 19.96 30.48
CA LEU A 858 -38.52 20.08 31.75
C LEU A 858 -39.74 21.00 31.60
N PRO A 859 -40.77 20.84 32.44
CA PRO A 859 -41.92 21.73 32.42
C PRO A 859 -41.54 23.10 33.01
N GLU A 860 -41.96 24.16 32.33
CA GLU A 860 -41.79 25.55 32.73
C GLU A 860 -43.13 26.27 32.64
N GLN A 861 -43.51 26.98 33.71
CA GLN A 861 -44.71 27.79 33.74
C GLN A 861 -44.43 29.14 34.41
N PRO A 862 -44.39 30.23 33.64
CA PRO A 862 -44.41 31.57 34.22
C PRO A 862 -45.69 31.80 35.05
N VAL A 863 -45.59 32.57 36.13
CA VAL A 863 -46.68 32.82 37.09
C VAL A 863 -47.93 33.45 36.43
N ASP A 864 -47.76 34.12 35.29
CA ASP A 864 -48.81 34.79 34.51
C ASP A 864 -49.46 33.90 33.42
N GLN A 865 -49.03 32.65 33.27
CA GLN A 865 -49.54 31.73 32.25
C GLN A 865 -50.47 30.64 32.82
N ALA A 866 -51.57 30.39 32.11
CA ALA A 866 -52.60 29.42 32.53
C ALA A 866 -52.17 27.95 32.36
N THR A 867 -51.20 27.65 31.51
CA THR A 867 -50.71 26.29 31.22
C THR A 867 -49.18 26.28 31.17
N TYR A 868 -48.56 25.17 31.59
CA TYR A 868 -47.12 24.98 31.43
C TYR A 868 -46.75 24.70 29.97
N SER A 869 -45.48 24.92 29.64
CA SER A 869 -44.86 24.51 28.38
C SER A 869 -43.58 23.72 28.66
N LEU A 870 -43.02 23.06 27.65
CA LEU A 870 -41.74 22.37 27.79
C LEU A 870 -40.59 23.30 27.40
N GLY A 871 -39.71 23.57 28.36
CA GLY A 871 -38.42 24.21 28.14
C GLY A 871 -37.34 23.18 27.84
N ALA A 872 -36.36 23.56 27.03
CA ALA A 872 -35.16 22.75 26.77
C ALA A 872 -33.90 23.58 27.03
N VAL A 873 -33.02 23.06 27.89
CA VAL A 873 -31.76 23.70 28.27
C VAL A 873 -30.59 22.83 27.85
N ASN A 874 -29.56 23.46 27.29
CA ASN A 874 -28.33 22.76 26.96
C ASN A 874 -27.51 22.50 28.23
N ALA A 875 -27.40 21.23 28.59
CA ALA A 875 -26.65 20.65 29.69
C ALA A 875 -25.28 20.07 29.27
N GLY A 876 -24.76 20.46 28.11
CA GLY A 876 -23.39 20.15 27.69
C GLY A 876 -22.33 20.85 28.56
N GLY A 877 -21.11 20.29 28.58
CA GLY A 877 -20.03 20.77 29.43
C GLY A 877 -18.84 19.80 29.47
N THR A 878 -17.77 20.18 30.18
CA THR A 878 -16.43 19.56 30.10
C THR A 878 -16.18 18.44 31.11
N THR A 879 -17.20 17.98 31.83
CA THR A 879 -17.09 16.92 32.84
C THR A 879 -17.50 15.59 32.24
N ASP A 880 -16.82 14.52 32.62
CA ASP A 880 -17.05 13.16 32.09
C ASP A 880 -18.28 12.48 32.72
N ASP A 881 -18.87 13.07 33.76
CA ASP A 881 -20.10 12.59 34.40
C ASP A 881 -21.33 13.33 33.84
N LEU A 882 -22.08 12.61 33.00
CA LEU A 882 -23.31 13.09 32.35
C LEU A 882 -24.36 13.61 33.35
N ILE A 883 -24.51 12.93 34.49
CA ILE A 883 -25.55 13.20 35.47
C ILE A 883 -25.15 14.42 36.30
N ALA A 884 -23.92 14.44 36.81
CA ALA A 884 -23.39 15.55 37.60
C ALA A 884 -23.43 16.87 36.81
N ARG A 885 -23.06 16.81 35.53
CA ARG A 885 -23.07 17.95 34.61
C ARG A 885 -24.49 18.49 34.41
N THR A 886 -25.46 17.59 34.25
CA THR A 886 -26.88 17.96 34.09
C THR A 886 -27.42 18.58 35.37
N GLY A 887 -27.20 17.95 36.53
CA GLY A 887 -27.63 18.46 37.84
C GLY A 887 -27.05 19.84 38.12
N LYS A 888 -25.73 20.01 37.93
CA LYS A 888 -25.04 21.30 38.09
C LYS A 888 -25.62 22.38 37.18
N LYS A 889 -25.84 22.07 35.89
CA LYS A 889 -26.40 23.04 34.94
C LYS A 889 -27.78 23.53 35.36
N LEU A 890 -28.64 22.62 35.83
CA LEU A 890 -29.98 22.95 36.28
C LEU A 890 -29.94 23.77 37.58
N ALA A 891 -29.05 23.44 38.51
CA ALA A 891 -28.85 24.22 39.73
C ALA A 891 -28.35 25.65 39.41
N ASP A 892 -27.32 25.78 38.56
CA ASP A 892 -26.77 27.08 38.13
C ASP A 892 -27.82 27.94 37.39
N SER A 893 -28.79 27.30 36.73
CA SER A 893 -29.89 27.97 36.01
C SER A 893 -31.14 28.17 36.87
N ASN A 894 -31.09 27.85 38.17
CA ASN A 894 -32.22 27.90 39.11
C ASN A 894 -33.44 27.05 38.69
N LEU A 895 -33.21 25.96 37.96
CA LEU A 895 -34.21 24.98 37.51
C LEU A 895 -34.23 23.73 38.39
N LEU A 896 -33.31 23.62 39.35
CA LEU A 896 -33.29 22.60 40.40
C LEU A 896 -32.78 23.24 41.68
N SER A 897 -33.57 23.22 42.74
CA SER A 897 -33.23 23.79 44.04
C SER A 897 -32.92 22.69 45.06
N THR A 898 -31.72 22.72 45.62
CA THR A 898 -31.30 21.83 46.73
C THR A 898 -31.74 22.36 48.09
N THR A 899 -32.02 23.66 48.19
CA THR A 899 -32.60 24.31 49.38
C THR A 899 -33.43 25.49 48.90
N ARG A 900 -34.61 25.71 49.49
CA ARG A 900 -35.45 26.89 49.23
C ARG A 900 -35.65 27.66 50.52
N SER A 901 -34.99 28.80 50.68
CA SER A 901 -34.96 29.54 51.95
C SER A 901 -36.35 29.98 52.42
N SER A 902 -36.51 30.13 53.74
CA SER A 902 -37.75 30.58 54.40
C SER A 902 -38.36 31.83 53.76
N ARG A 903 -37.53 32.81 53.36
CA ARG A 903 -37.99 34.02 52.66
C ARG A 903 -38.65 33.71 51.31
N LEU A 904 -38.05 32.84 50.50
CA LEU A 904 -38.62 32.43 49.21
C LEU A 904 -39.87 31.57 49.38
N LEU A 905 -39.89 30.72 50.41
CA LEU A 905 -41.08 29.94 50.78
C LEU A 905 -42.23 30.87 51.20
N SER A 906 -41.94 31.91 52.00
CA SER A 906 -42.93 32.92 52.39
C SER A 906 -43.46 33.70 51.19
N MET A 907 -42.61 34.08 50.23
CA MET A 907 -43.05 34.69 48.97
C MET A 907 -43.97 33.78 48.16
N ASP A 908 -43.71 32.47 48.13
CA ASP A 908 -44.57 31.52 47.45
C ASP A 908 -45.92 31.36 48.17
N LEU A 909 -45.91 31.27 49.50
CA LEU A 909 -47.09 31.14 50.36
C LEU A 909 -48.00 32.39 50.32
N THR A 910 -47.42 33.57 50.20
CA THR A 910 -48.16 34.85 50.10
C THR A 910 -48.52 35.24 48.66
N GLY A 911 -47.89 34.62 47.66
CA GLY A 911 -48.15 34.85 46.24
C GLY A 911 -48.93 33.69 45.59
N PRO A 912 -48.28 32.82 44.81
CA PRO A 912 -48.96 31.77 44.04
C PRO A 912 -49.76 30.78 44.90
N LEU A 913 -49.38 30.55 46.16
CA LEU A 913 -50.05 29.64 47.09
C LEU A 913 -50.98 30.35 48.08
N GLU A 914 -51.25 31.66 47.93
CA GLU A 914 -52.09 32.44 48.85
C GLU A 914 -53.46 31.79 49.09
N SER A 915 -54.08 31.28 48.01
CA SER A 915 -55.39 30.62 48.09
C SER A 915 -55.39 29.37 48.97
N ALA A 916 -54.32 28.58 48.92
CA ALA A 916 -54.15 27.38 49.72
C ALA A 916 -53.75 27.70 51.17
N TRP A 917 -53.00 28.79 51.39
CA TRP A 917 -52.60 29.23 52.73
C TRP A 917 -53.66 30.13 53.42
N ARG A 918 -54.71 30.53 52.69
CA ARG A 918 -55.82 31.37 53.19
C ARG A 918 -56.43 30.90 54.52
N PRO A 919 -56.67 29.59 54.76
CA PRO A 919 -57.21 29.07 56.02
C PRO A 919 -56.33 29.34 57.26
N GLY A 920 -55.07 29.76 57.07
CA GLY A 920 -54.16 30.15 58.15
C GLY A 920 -52.98 29.22 58.36
N HIS A 921 -53.04 28.02 57.79
CA HIS A 921 -51.95 27.04 57.83
C HIS A 921 -51.96 26.16 56.57
N ILE A 922 -50.85 25.45 56.34
CA ILE A 922 -50.71 24.38 55.34
C ILE A 922 -49.77 23.30 55.91
N SER A 923 -50.02 22.01 55.66
CA SER A 923 -49.10 20.98 56.12
C SER A 923 -47.81 20.94 55.30
N VAL A 924 -46.69 20.54 55.91
CA VAL A 924 -45.40 20.38 55.21
C VAL A 924 -45.52 19.37 54.06
N GLY A 925 -46.30 18.30 54.24
CA GLY A 925 -46.55 17.29 53.21
C GLY A 925 -47.31 17.85 52.00
N GLU A 926 -48.38 18.62 52.23
CA GLU A 926 -49.13 19.29 51.15
C GLU A 926 -48.27 20.31 50.41
N LEU A 927 -47.48 21.09 51.15
CA LEU A 927 -46.57 22.07 50.57
C LEU A 927 -45.53 21.40 49.66
N HIS A 928 -44.92 20.30 50.10
CA HIS A 928 -44.00 19.50 49.28
C HIS A 928 -44.70 18.93 48.03
N GLY A 929 -45.94 18.43 48.19
CA GLY A 929 -46.76 17.95 47.09
C GLY A 929 -47.03 19.03 46.04
N PHE A 930 -47.28 20.27 46.44
CA PHE A 930 -47.47 21.39 45.52
C PHE A 930 -46.21 21.72 44.73
N TYR A 931 -45.04 21.78 45.37
CA TYR A 931 -43.76 21.99 44.67
C TYR A 931 -43.49 20.91 43.61
N ALA A 932 -43.87 19.66 43.89
CA ALA A 932 -43.71 18.56 42.95
C ALA A 932 -44.77 18.52 41.84
N THR A 933 -45.95 19.09 42.08
CA THR A 933 -47.09 19.06 41.14
C THR A 933 -47.08 20.22 40.15
N TYR A 934 -46.80 21.44 40.63
CA TYR A 934 -47.04 22.67 39.87
C TYR A 934 -45.75 23.29 39.31
N PRO A 935 -45.57 23.36 37.97
CA PRO A 935 -44.36 23.90 37.34
C PRO A 935 -44.10 25.39 37.52
N TYR A 936 -45.07 26.17 38.03
CA TYR A 936 -44.86 27.57 38.38
C TYR A 936 -44.14 27.75 39.73
N LEU A 937 -44.01 26.67 40.52
CA LEU A 937 -43.21 26.62 41.74
C LEU A 937 -41.82 26.07 41.44
N ALA A 938 -40.86 26.39 42.31
CA ALA A 938 -39.49 25.90 42.15
C ALA A 938 -39.40 24.38 42.29
N ARG A 939 -38.64 23.75 41.39
CA ARG A 939 -38.38 22.31 41.46
C ARG A 939 -37.43 21.98 42.60
N LEU A 940 -37.95 21.34 43.64
CA LEU A 940 -37.16 20.92 44.79
C LEU A 940 -36.54 19.54 44.55
N ARG A 941 -35.28 19.36 44.95
CA ARG A 941 -34.61 18.05 44.85
C ARG A 941 -35.40 16.95 45.55
N ASN A 942 -35.76 17.18 46.81
CA ASN A 942 -36.49 16.23 47.66
C ASN A 942 -37.14 16.97 48.84
N ARG A 943 -37.77 16.21 49.73
CA ARG A 943 -38.38 16.72 50.97
C ARG A 943 -37.40 17.49 51.85
N ASP A 944 -36.16 17.01 51.97
CA ASP A 944 -35.16 17.65 52.84
C ASP A 944 -34.83 19.07 52.37
N ALA A 945 -34.81 19.31 51.05
CA ALA A 945 -34.62 20.64 50.48
C ALA A 945 -35.68 21.66 50.94
N LEU A 946 -36.92 21.19 51.18
CA LEU A 946 -37.99 22.00 51.75
C LEU A 946 -37.81 22.17 53.26
N VAL A 947 -37.55 21.09 53.99
CA VAL A 947 -37.42 21.09 55.46
C VAL A 947 -36.25 21.95 55.92
N GLU A 948 -35.07 21.79 55.32
CA GLU A 948 -33.91 22.65 55.58
C GLU A 948 -34.22 24.11 55.31
N GLY A 949 -34.96 24.37 54.23
CA GLY A 949 -35.45 25.69 53.85
C GLY A 949 -36.42 26.32 54.84
N LEU A 950 -37.38 25.53 55.34
CA LEU A 950 -38.34 25.94 56.36
C LEU A 950 -37.63 26.30 57.67
N LEU A 951 -36.64 25.48 58.09
CA LEU A 951 -35.88 25.70 59.32
C LEU A 951 -35.00 26.95 59.28
N THR A 952 -34.70 27.53 58.11
CA THR A 952 -33.97 28.81 58.04
C THR A 952 -34.75 29.98 58.63
N VAL A 953 -36.06 29.83 58.89
CA VAL A 953 -36.88 30.89 59.51
C VAL A 953 -36.41 31.26 60.92
N TYR A 954 -35.81 30.32 61.65
CA TYR A 954 -35.22 30.57 62.98
C TYR A 954 -34.02 31.52 62.95
N ASN A 955 -33.44 31.73 61.77
CA ASN A 955 -32.34 32.68 61.58
C ASN A 955 -32.85 34.07 61.12
N ASP A 956 -34.16 34.24 60.96
CA ASP A 956 -34.77 35.48 60.45
C ASP A 956 -35.40 36.32 61.57
N MET A 957 -34.79 37.47 61.87
CA MET A 957 -35.31 38.41 62.87
C MET A 957 -36.58 39.15 62.42
N ALA A 958 -36.99 39.04 61.15
CA ALA A 958 -38.17 39.69 60.57
C ALA A 958 -39.29 38.68 60.21
N TRP A 959 -39.30 37.50 60.83
CA TRP A 959 -40.26 36.42 60.53
C TRP A 959 -41.74 36.85 60.68
N GLN A 960 -42.05 37.86 61.51
CA GLN A 960 -43.42 38.37 61.66
C GLN A 960 -43.95 39.04 60.38
N ALA A 961 -43.06 39.56 59.53
CA ALA A 961 -43.41 40.22 58.28
C ALA A 961 -43.16 39.34 57.06
N GLU A 962 -42.08 38.55 57.06
CA GLU A 962 -41.61 37.80 55.89
C GLU A 962 -41.42 36.29 56.14
N GLY A 963 -41.95 35.72 57.24
CA GLY A 963 -41.77 34.32 57.62
C GLY A 963 -43.07 33.58 57.96
N PHE A 964 -42.97 32.59 58.86
CA PHE A 964 -44.07 31.72 59.31
C PHE A 964 -43.69 31.07 60.66
N ALA A 965 -44.67 30.50 61.33
CA ALA A 965 -44.51 29.69 62.54
C ALA A 965 -44.84 28.21 62.25
N PHE A 966 -44.60 27.32 63.22
CA PHE A 966 -44.93 25.90 63.10
C PHE A 966 -45.91 25.45 64.17
N ALA A 967 -46.79 24.51 63.86
CA ALA A 967 -47.64 23.85 64.85
C ALA A 967 -47.76 22.35 64.56
N TYR A 968 -47.87 21.53 65.59
CA TYR A 968 -48.02 20.08 65.42
C TYR A 968 -49.38 19.70 64.80
N ALA A 969 -50.44 20.36 65.25
CA ALA A 969 -51.80 20.13 64.76
C ALA A 969 -52.70 21.36 64.97
N TRP A 970 -53.87 21.35 64.31
CA TRP A 970 -54.95 22.31 64.55
C TRP A 970 -56.09 21.60 65.29
N ASP A 971 -56.48 22.13 66.46
CA ASP A 971 -57.63 21.63 67.21
C ASP A 971 -58.89 22.38 66.76
N GLU A 972 -59.77 21.68 66.03
CA GLU A 972 -61.04 22.25 65.55
C GLU A 972 -62.03 22.57 66.69
N THR A 973 -61.94 21.88 67.83
CA THR A 973 -62.86 22.04 68.96
C THR A 973 -62.51 23.28 69.78
N GLU A 974 -61.22 23.45 70.05
CA GLU A 974 -60.69 24.56 70.85
C GLU A 974 -60.27 25.77 70.00
N GLN A 975 -60.32 25.65 68.66
CA GLN A 975 -59.93 26.69 67.70
C GLN A 975 -58.52 27.24 67.99
N LYS A 976 -57.58 26.34 68.28
CA LYS A 976 -56.19 26.65 68.63
C LYS A 976 -55.19 25.69 67.99
N TYR A 977 -53.98 26.19 67.75
CA TYR A 977 -52.85 25.38 67.32
C TYR A 977 -52.26 24.63 68.51
N VAL A 978 -52.06 23.32 68.35
CA VAL A 978 -51.43 22.44 69.34
C VAL A 978 -49.93 22.46 69.14
N ASP A 979 -49.18 22.70 70.22
CA ASP A 979 -47.71 22.79 70.23
C ASP A 979 -47.20 23.80 69.18
N LEU A 980 -47.60 25.06 69.35
CA LEU A 980 -47.21 26.18 68.48
C LEU A 980 -45.77 26.62 68.81
N HIS A 981 -44.87 26.55 67.83
CA HIS A 981 -43.47 26.99 67.90
C HIS A 981 -43.27 28.26 67.08
N LEU A 982 -42.90 29.34 67.77
CA LEU A 982 -42.50 30.59 67.12
C LEU A 982 -40.98 30.59 66.84
N PRO A 983 -40.50 31.26 65.78
CA PRO A 983 -39.07 31.43 65.53
C PRO A 983 -38.27 32.07 66.68
N THR A 984 -38.94 32.76 67.61
CA THR A 984 -38.35 33.33 68.83
C THR A 984 -38.22 32.35 70.01
N ASP A 985 -38.80 31.16 69.90
CA ASP A 985 -38.74 30.14 70.95
C ASP A 985 -37.38 29.44 70.98
N SER A 986 -36.98 28.94 72.15
CA SER A 986 -35.66 28.30 72.35
C SER A 986 -35.57 26.86 71.82
N ALA A 987 -36.69 26.25 71.43
CA ALA A 987 -36.76 24.90 70.89
C ALA A 987 -37.14 24.93 69.40
N THR A 988 -36.46 24.13 68.59
CA THR A 988 -36.81 23.91 67.17
C THR A 988 -37.62 22.61 67.03
N PRO A 989 -38.77 22.62 66.33
CA PRO A 989 -39.59 21.44 66.14
C PRO A 989 -38.97 20.50 65.12
N GLN A 990 -39.23 19.20 65.28
CA GLN A 990 -38.99 18.22 64.21
C GLN A 990 -40.13 18.31 63.19
N LEU A 991 -39.80 18.64 61.94
CA LEU A 991 -40.79 18.82 60.88
C LEU A 991 -41.15 17.46 60.24
N SER A 992 -42.28 16.88 60.64
CA SER A 992 -42.95 15.78 59.91
C SER A 992 -43.91 16.33 58.86
N ASP A 993 -44.48 15.47 58.01
CA ASP A 993 -45.41 15.89 56.94
C ASP A 993 -46.72 16.46 57.47
N THR A 994 -47.10 16.10 58.70
CA THR A 994 -48.33 16.58 59.36
C THR A 994 -48.14 17.93 60.05
N VAL A 995 -46.89 18.37 60.27
CA VAL A 995 -46.61 19.67 60.87
C VAL A 995 -47.15 20.79 59.98
N LEU A 996 -47.77 21.77 60.60
CA LEU A 996 -48.43 22.89 59.96
C LEU A 996 -47.49 24.10 59.89
N VAL A 997 -47.40 24.72 58.71
CA VAL A 997 -46.77 26.02 58.47
C VAL A 997 -47.84 27.10 58.63
N VAL A 998 -47.75 27.87 59.73
CA VAL A 998 -48.80 28.77 60.22
C VAL A 998 -48.47 30.23 59.88
N LYS A 999 -49.49 31.02 59.53
CA LYS A 999 -49.35 32.46 59.30
C LYS A 999 -48.86 33.20 60.54
N PRO A 1000 -47.90 34.15 60.40
CA PRO A 1000 -47.32 34.85 61.55
C PRO A 1000 -48.33 35.62 62.41
N ASP A 1001 -49.31 36.29 61.80
CA ASP A 1001 -50.31 37.09 62.50
C ASP A 1001 -51.23 36.22 63.38
N ILE A 1002 -51.65 35.06 62.87
CA ILE A 1002 -52.50 34.12 63.60
C ILE A 1002 -51.70 33.44 64.73
N ALA A 1003 -50.47 33.03 64.44
CA ALA A 1003 -49.59 32.42 65.43
C ALA A 1003 -49.29 33.38 66.60
N GLN A 1004 -48.94 34.63 66.29
CA GLN A 1004 -48.68 35.66 67.31
C GLN A 1004 -49.94 35.97 68.13
N ALA A 1005 -51.11 36.09 67.49
CA ALA A 1005 -52.37 36.34 68.19
C ALA A 1005 -52.78 35.18 69.13
N GLN A 1006 -52.38 33.94 68.86
CA GLN A 1006 -52.55 32.85 69.82
C GLN A 1006 -51.57 32.96 70.98
N ARG A 1007 -50.28 33.21 70.72
CA ARG A 1007 -49.27 33.34 71.79
C ARG A 1007 -49.56 34.52 72.72
N ASP A 1008 -50.02 35.65 72.18
CA ASP A 1008 -50.43 36.81 72.97
C ASP A 1008 -51.63 36.51 73.87
N ARG A 1009 -52.59 35.68 73.41
CA ARG A 1009 -53.71 35.19 74.22
C ARG A 1009 -53.25 34.24 75.33
N GLU A 1010 -52.36 33.30 75.03
CA GLU A 1010 -51.79 32.37 76.02
C GLU A 1010 -51.01 33.12 77.12
N VAL A 1011 -50.23 34.15 76.76
CA VAL A 1011 -49.52 35.00 77.74
C VAL A 1011 -50.50 35.82 78.58
N ALA A 1012 -51.57 36.35 78.00
CA ALA A 1012 -52.61 37.08 78.73
C ALA A 1012 -53.38 36.18 79.71
N GLU A 1013 -53.71 34.94 79.32
CA GLU A 1013 -54.38 33.96 80.20
C GLU A 1013 -53.49 33.52 81.38
N VAL A 1014 -52.17 33.40 81.18
CA VAL A 1014 -51.19 33.14 82.26
C VAL A 1014 -51.02 34.36 83.18
N ALA A 1015 -51.11 35.58 82.63
CA ALA A 1015 -51.06 36.82 83.43
C ALA A 1015 -52.34 37.00 84.29
N GLU A 1016 -53.53 36.69 83.76
CA GLU A 1016 -54.80 36.74 84.49
C GLU A 1016 -54.91 35.67 85.59
N THR A 1017 -54.26 34.52 85.44
CA THR A 1017 -54.16 33.49 86.50
C THR A 1017 -53.14 33.82 87.59
N SER A 1018 -52.23 34.77 87.34
CA SER A 1018 -51.21 35.23 88.29
C SER A 1018 -51.68 36.37 89.22
N ASP A 1019 -52.76 37.09 88.85
CA ASP A 1019 -53.31 38.22 89.60
C ASP A 1019 -54.37 37.85 90.67
N ASN A 1020 -54.69 36.55 90.83
CA ASN A 1020 -55.75 36.08 91.73
C ASN A 1020 -55.25 35.42 93.04
N ASP A 1021 -53.97 35.55 93.36
CA ASP A 1021 -53.40 35.04 94.63
C ASP A 1021 -52.51 36.09 95.32
N GLY A 1022 -53.17 37.04 95.99
CA GLY A 1022 -52.52 38.13 96.73
C GLY A 1022 -52.69 38.03 98.25
N GLY A 1023 -51.61 37.62 98.94
CA GLY A 1023 -51.15 38.27 100.19
C GLY A 1023 -51.41 37.57 101.55
N GLU A 1024 -50.35 37.21 102.27
CA GLU A 1024 -49.89 37.96 103.47
C GLU A 1024 -48.53 37.49 104.01
N ALA A 1025 -47.79 38.46 104.56
CA ALA A 1025 -46.35 38.49 104.72
C ALA A 1025 -45.87 38.29 106.18
N SER A 1026 -44.59 37.96 106.35
CA SER A 1026 -43.79 38.53 107.45
C SER A 1026 -42.31 38.62 107.09
N ALA A 1027 -41.77 39.81 107.30
CA ALA A 1027 -40.45 40.29 106.91
C ALA A 1027 -39.32 39.75 107.80
N ASN A 1028 -38.16 39.52 107.18
CA ASN A 1028 -36.88 39.71 107.83
C ASN A 1028 -35.91 40.36 106.84
N ASP A 1029 -35.39 41.50 107.28
CA ASP A 1029 -34.53 42.46 106.59
C ASP A 1029 -33.08 41.98 106.65
N ASP A 1030 -32.41 41.87 105.50
CA ASP A 1030 -30.96 42.07 105.47
C ASP A 1030 -30.50 42.55 104.09
N THR A 1031 -30.06 43.80 104.10
CA THR A 1031 -29.24 44.44 103.08
C THR A 1031 -27.96 43.66 102.78
N ARG A 1032 -27.60 43.49 101.50
CA ARG A 1032 -26.23 43.85 101.06
C ARG A 1032 -26.04 43.87 99.55
N ARG A 1033 -25.18 44.80 99.20
CA ARG A 1033 -24.78 45.34 97.90
C ARG A 1033 -23.49 44.62 97.46
N THR A 1034 -23.35 44.41 96.15
CA THR A 1034 -22.11 44.40 95.34
C THR A 1034 -20.92 43.53 95.81
N ASP A 1035 -20.53 42.55 95.00
CA ASP A 1035 -19.31 42.58 94.14
C ASP A 1035 -18.82 41.17 93.74
N THR A 1036 -18.27 41.14 92.52
CA THR A 1036 -17.29 40.25 91.87
C THR A 1036 -16.67 39.04 92.59
N ASP A 1037 -16.47 38.01 91.76
CA ASP A 1037 -15.43 36.97 91.75
C ASP A 1037 -15.18 36.15 93.01
N SER A 1038 -15.30 34.82 92.88
CA SER A 1038 -14.15 33.89 92.95
C SER A 1038 -14.61 32.44 93.07
N GLU A 1039 -13.74 31.56 92.59
CA GLU A 1039 -13.86 30.13 92.30
C GLU A 1039 -14.15 29.20 93.50
N ASP A 1040 -14.59 28.00 93.10
CA ASP A 1040 -14.34 26.69 93.72
C ASP A 1040 -15.10 26.30 95.01
N SER A 1041 -16.00 25.31 94.90
CA SER A 1041 -15.62 23.90 95.09
C SER A 1041 -16.80 22.98 95.47
N SER A 1042 -16.86 21.85 94.75
CA SER A 1042 -17.26 20.50 95.18
C SER A 1042 -18.72 20.13 95.55
N ALA A 1043 -19.22 19.20 94.71
CA ALA A 1043 -19.81 17.91 95.06
C ALA A 1043 -21.30 17.80 95.43
N THR A 1044 -22.06 17.03 94.63
CA THR A 1044 -23.16 16.20 95.14
C THR A 1044 -23.43 14.94 94.27
N ARG A 1045 -23.26 13.79 94.94
CA ARG A 1045 -23.82 12.42 94.77
C ARG A 1045 -24.49 12.00 93.45
N GLN A 1046 -23.89 10.98 92.81
CA GLN A 1046 -24.51 10.15 91.77
C GLN A 1046 -25.38 9.03 92.37
N THR A 1047 -26.59 8.83 91.84
CA THR A 1047 -27.46 7.65 92.04
C THR A 1047 -26.98 6.46 91.19
N PRO A 1048 -27.21 5.20 91.61
CA PRO A 1048 -26.77 4.03 90.86
C PRO A 1048 -27.51 3.91 89.52
N ARG A 1049 -26.75 3.67 88.44
CA ARG A 1049 -27.26 3.52 87.06
C ARG A 1049 -27.45 2.04 86.72
N ALA A 1050 -28.56 1.68 86.07
CA ALA A 1050 -28.76 0.35 85.50
C ALA A 1050 -27.80 0.14 84.31
N THR A 1051 -27.12 -1.01 84.27
CA THR A 1051 -26.02 -1.27 83.31
C THR A 1051 -26.35 -2.30 82.22
N ARG A 1052 -27.55 -2.92 82.25
CA ARG A 1052 -27.97 -3.92 81.26
C ARG A 1052 -29.49 -3.90 81.06
N PHE A 1053 -29.92 -3.97 79.80
CA PHE A 1053 -31.31 -4.14 79.38
C PHE A 1053 -31.49 -5.49 78.68
N TRP A 1054 -32.59 -6.21 78.94
CA TRP A 1054 -32.96 -7.46 78.26
C TRP A 1054 -34.49 -7.54 78.12
N ALA A 1055 -34.98 -7.98 76.96
CA ALA A 1055 -36.40 -8.15 76.66
C ALA A 1055 -36.59 -9.13 75.48
N SER A 1056 -37.73 -9.81 75.42
CA SER A 1056 -38.13 -10.70 74.31
C SER A 1056 -39.63 -10.55 74.02
N THR A 1057 -40.01 -10.52 72.74
CA THR A 1057 -41.42 -10.47 72.31
C THR A 1057 -41.60 -11.32 71.05
N THR A 1058 -42.78 -11.92 70.88
CA THR A 1058 -43.17 -12.68 69.68
C THR A 1058 -43.77 -11.71 68.66
N LEU A 1059 -43.37 -11.83 67.39
CA LEU A 1059 -43.91 -11.02 66.28
C LEU A 1059 -45.07 -11.73 65.60
N ASP A 1060 -46.01 -10.97 65.03
CA ASP A 1060 -47.07 -11.53 64.18
C ASP A 1060 -46.47 -12.09 62.88
N GLY A 1061 -46.75 -13.36 62.58
CA GLY A 1061 -46.20 -14.08 61.42
C GLY A 1061 -46.72 -13.59 60.08
N ASP A 1062 -47.89 -12.95 60.04
CA ASP A 1062 -48.46 -12.41 58.80
C ASP A 1062 -47.92 -11.00 58.45
N PHE A 1063 -47.44 -10.25 59.45
CA PHE A 1063 -46.96 -8.87 59.28
C PHE A 1063 -45.67 -8.52 60.08
N PRO A 1064 -44.60 -9.33 59.99
CA PRO A 1064 -43.42 -9.21 60.85
C PRO A 1064 -42.65 -7.88 60.66
N ALA A 1065 -42.69 -7.30 59.46
CA ALA A 1065 -41.99 -6.05 59.16
C ALA A 1065 -42.57 -4.83 59.89
N ARG A 1066 -43.89 -4.80 60.14
CA ARG A 1066 -44.54 -3.69 60.84
C ARG A 1066 -44.15 -3.69 62.32
N ASP A 1067 -44.28 -4.84 62.97
CA ASP A 1067 -44.04 -4.96 64.41
C ASP A 1067 -42.53 -4.82 64.73
N PHE A 1068 -41.66 -5.31 63.85
CA PHE A 1068 -40.21 -5.06 63.98
C PHE A 1068 -39.85 -3.58 63.78
N SER A 1069 -40.51 -2.87 62.86
CA SER A 1069 -40.32 -1.43 62.68
C SER A 1069 -40.68 -0.64 63.95
N THR A 1070 -41.76 -1.02 64.63
CA THR A 1070 -42.14 -0.41 65.92
C THR A 1070 -41.09 -0.68 67.00
N ILE A 1071 -40.56 -1.90 67.11
CA ILE A 1071 -39.47 -2.22 68.06
C ILE A 1071 -38.19 -1.45 67.72
N GLN A 1072 -37.92 -1.27 66.42
CA GLN A 1072 -36.77 -0.52 65.94
C GLN A 1072 -36.86 0.96 66.34
N GLN A 1073 -38.02 1.59 66.17
CA GLN A 1073 -38.26 3.00 66.49
C GLN A 1073 -38.35 3.27 68.00
N GLU A 1074 -39.07 2.41 68.74
CA GLU A 1074 -39.40 2.67 70.14
C GLU A 1074 -38.39 2.11 71.15
N ILE A 1075 -37.53 1.16 70.74
CA ILE A 1075 -36.56 0.52 71.65
C ILE A 1075 -35.13 0.57 71.09
N LEU A 1076 -34.89 0.04 69.89
CA LEU A 1076 -33.51 -0.09 69.37
C LEU A 1076 -32.88 1.27 69.06
N GLN A 1077 -33.64 2.23 68.55
CA GLN A 1077 -33.14 3.58 68.27
C GLN A 1077 -32.59 4.27 69.52
N PHE A 1078 -33.28 4.15 70.66
CA PHE A 1078 -32.84 4.75 71.92
C PHE A 1078 -31.64 4.03 72.54
N LEU A 1079 -31.55 2.70 72.43
CA LEU A 1079 -30.41 1.93 72.94
C LEU A 1079 -29.15 2.11 72.07
N SER A 1080 -29.31 2.27 70.75
CA SER A 1080 -28.21 2.46 69.81
C SER A 1080 -27.61 3.87 69.84
N GLY A 1081 -28.42 4.87 70.22
CA GLY A 1081 -27.99 6.26 70.38
C GLY A 1081 -27.21 6.55 71.68
N ALA A 1082 -27.16 5.61 72.63
CA ALA A 1082 -26.49 5.78 73.91
C ALA A 1082 -24.97 5.45 73.81
N PRO A 1083 -24.06 6.41 74.11
CA PRO A 1083 -22.62 6.22 73.89
C PRO A 1083 -22.04 5.08 74.73
N GLY A 1084 -21.29 4.18 74.08
CA GLY A 1084 -20.64 3.02 74.70
C GLY A 1084 -21.53 1.77 74.85
N THR A 1085 -22.76 1.78 74.32
CA THR A 1085 -23.69 0.64 74.35
C THR A 1085 -23.45 -0.28 73.16
N THR A 1086 -23.28 -1.59 73.41
CA THR A 1086 -23.27 -2.61 72.34
C THR A 1086 -24.64 -3.28 72.31
N VAL A 1087 -25.31 -3.20 71.17
CA VAL A 1087 -26.66 -3.77 70.98
C VAL A 1087 -26.53 -5.03 70.12
N GLU A 1088 -26.95 -6.17 70.66
CA GLU A 1088 -27.03 -7.45 69.94
C GLU A 1088 -28.51 -7.79 69.72
N VAL A 1089 -28.90 -8.02 68.46
CA VAL A 1089 -30.28 -8.39 68.08
C VAL A 1089 -30.25 -9.82 67.54
N ARG A 1090 -31.06 -10.71 68.12
CA ARG A 1090 -31.22 -12.10 67.65
C ARG A 1090 -32.65 -12.30 67.14
N ILE A 1091 -32.76 -12.94 65.98
CA ILE A 1091 -34.04 -13.29 65.35
C ILE A 1091 -34.13 -14.81 65.30
N GLU A 1092 -35.17 -15.37 65.91
CA GLU A 1092 -35.47 -16.80 65.91
C GLU A 1092 -36.75 -17.02 65.11
N ILE A 1093 -36.75 -17.98 64.19
CA ILE A 1093 -37.86 -18.28 63.28
C ILE A 1093 -38.25 -19.73 63.49
N ASP A 1094 -39.45 -19.97 64.02
CA ASP A 1094 -40.04 -21.30 64.23
C ASP A 1094 -41.25 -21.45 63.31
N ALA A 1095 -41.31 -22.56 62.57
CA ALA A 1095 -42.43 -22.89 61.69
C ALA A 1095 -42.74 -24.39 61.75
N ALA A 1096 -43.98 -24.74 62.10
CA ALA A 1096 -44.48 -26.11 62.16
C ALA A 1096 -45.62 -26.34 61.16
N SER A 1097 -45.50 -27.39 60.33
CA SER A 1097 -46.55 -27.82 59.40
C SER A 1097 -46.99 -29.26 59.75
N PRO A 1098 -48.26 -29.50 60.13
CA PRO A 1098 -48.75 -30.84 60.47
C PRO A 1098 -48.70 -31.86 59.32
N GLU A 1099 -48.71 -31.41 58.06
CA GLU A 1099 -48.65 -32.27 56.86
C GLU A 1099 -47.23 -32.36 56.25
N GLY A 1100 -46.23 -31.74 56.89
CA GLY A 1100 -44.86 -31.61 56.38
C GLY A 1100 -44.68 -30.39 55.46
N PHE A 1101 -43.42 -30.07 55.12
CA PHE A 1101 -43.06 -29.05 54.13
C PHE A 1101 -42.68 -29.72 52.80
N ASP A 1102 -43.13 -29.21 51.67
CA ASP A 1102 -42.76 -29.77 50.36
C ASP A 1102 -41.28 -29.53 49.99
N ASP A 1103 -40.74 -30.36 49.08
CA ASP A 1103 -39.32 -30.34 48.69
C ASP A 1103 -38.89 -29.02 48.03
N ALA A 1104 -39.80 -28.31 47.37
CA ALA A 1104 -39.49 -27.05 46.71
C ALA A 1104 -39.29 -25.94 47.76
N VAL A 1105 -40.17 -25.86 48.75
CA VAL A 1105 -40.09 -24.94 49.88
C VAL A 1105 -38.85 -25.24 50.73
N GLN A 1106 -38.59 -26.52 51.05
CA GLN A 1106 -37.40 -26.89 51.82
C GLN A 1106 -36.09 -26.48 51.11
N ARG A 1107 -36.03 -26.66 49.79
CA ARG A 1107 -34.87 -26.26 48.98
C ARG A 1107 -34.70 -24.75 48.95
N THR A 1108 -35.75 -24.00 48.64
CA THR A 1108 -35.71 -22.53 48.57
C THR A 1108 -35.34 -21.90 49.90
N VAL A 1109 -35.90 -22.38 51.01
CA VAL A 1109 -35.59 -21.87 52.35
C VAL A 1109 -34.14 -22.19 52.74
N ARG A 1110 -33.64 -23.42 52.51
CA ARG A 1110 -32.23 -23.76 52.76
C ARG A 1110 -31.25 -22.91 51.95
N GLU A 1111 -31.54 -22.70 50.66
CA GLU A 1111 -30.69 -21.91 49.77
C GLU A 1111 -30.66 -20.44 50.20
N ASN A 1112 -31.82 -19.86 50.50
CA ASN A 1112 -31.93 -18.47 50.97
C ASN A 1112 -31.30 -18.27 52.36
N SER A 1113 -31.48 -19.19 53.31
CA SER A 1113 -30.87 -19.10 54.64
C SER A 1113 -29.33 -19.12 54.57
N ASN A 1114 -28.75 -19.88 53.64
CA ASN A 1114 -27.31 -19.88 53.39
C ASN A 1114 -26.85 -18.55 52.75
N THR A 1115 -27.59 -18.03 51.76
CA THR A 1115 -27.26 -16.73 51.14
C THR A 1115 -27.39 -15.56 52.12
N LEU A 1116 -28.33 -15.64 53.05
CA LEU A 1116 -28.59 -14.62 54.07
C LEU A 1116 -27.72 -14.78 55.33
N GLY A 1117 -26.87 -15.81 55.40
CA GLY A 1117 -25.85 -15.97 56.44
C GLY A 1117 -26.37 -16.39 57.82
N PHE A 1118 -27.45 -17.18 57.89
CA PHE A 1118 -27.98 -17.71 59.16
C PHE A 1118 -26.94 -18.65 59.82
N GLU A 1119 -26.65 -18.45 61.12
CA GLU A 1119 -25.65 -19.25 61.85
C GLU A 1119 -26.08 -20.71 62.08
N GLN A 1120 -27.38 -20.97 62.26
CA GLN A 1120 -27.99 -22.30 62.36
C GLN A 1120 -29.33 -22.31 61.60
N SER A 1121 -29.49 -23.23 60.63
CA SER A 1121 -30.76 -23.44 59.92
C SER A 1121 -30.88 -24.89 59.44
N GLY A 1122 -32.07 -25.48 59.53
CA GLY A 1122 -32.33 -26.87 59.15
C GLY A 1122 -33.82 -27.22 59.29
N PHE A 1123 -34.26 -28.23 58.54
CA PHE A 1123 -35.57 -28.85 58.75
C PHE A 1123 -35.35 -30.14 59.54
N GLU A 1124 -36.05 -30.31 60.65
CA GLU A 1124 -36.03 -31.53 61.45
C GLU A 1124 -37.11 -32.49 60.95
N MET A 1125 -36.79 -33.78 60.90
CA MET A 1125 -37.77 -34.85 60.66
C MET A 1125 -38.16 -35.42 62.02
N GLU A 1126 -39.45 -35.51 62.33
CA GLU A 1126 -39.93 -36.34 63.44
C GLU A 1126 -39.79 -37.83 63.13
#